data_AF-A0A848UCI5-F1
#
_entry.id   AF-A0A848UCI5-F1
#
_cell.length_a   1.000
_cell.length_b   1.000
_cell.length_c   1.000
_cell.angle_alpha   90.00
_cell.angle_beta   90.00
_cell.angle_gamma   90.00
#
_symmetry.space_group_name_H-M   'P 1'
#
loop_
_entity.id
_entity.type
_entity.pdbx_description
1 polymer ?
#
loop_
_entity_poly.entity_id
_entity_poly.type
_entity_poly.pdbx_seq_one_letter_code
_entity_poly.pdbx_strand_id
1 'polypeptide(L)'
;MSRDSMPLLADESSVATAATRRLPRRSAFRVMGQVARKEMTLFLASPIAWLFFACFAALTLFIVFWGEAFFSRNIADVRPMFEWMPLLLILLCSSLTMRIWSEERRTGTLEHVLTQSTPLWSFAVGKYIACLGLLLVALLVVLPLPVTLSMISDIDWGPVWAGYLATVLLGSAYLSIGLFVSSRTQNQIVSLIGSVAVCGVFWLIGQRLITDNVGQNAGELLQALGTGSRFDAITRGVIDAGDLVYYLSLTLVFLALTVYGLERERWSQGERRVSHRRWQVATVLLVLNALALNLWMGQLDSWRLDTTRGKQYSLSATTRNYLAQLQQPLLLRGYFSAKTHPLLSPLVPQMRDLLREFEVAGDGRVRVEIIDPMENPELEEEANQQYGIEPVPFQVADRYQSSIVSSYFDVLVQYGDEYAVLGFRDLIDVKSRGETDIDVQLRNPEYDLTKSIRRVLTDFQSAGDVFASIDTPVELTAYVSSTEQLPAELARYRSEIEAAASAMAEQSGGKLQVSFVDPEAGGGEIAAQLTRDYGLRPMNAGLFSSKLFWFHILLVGDGQAVQLPLDDLSTAGFEANLDAGLKRFAEGFTRTIALVGVAPSPQMPGMQQGMPASEFRTLEDFLRTEYDVVQEDLADGRVSKNADLLLLAAPTSLDERALFAVDQFLMQGGTVITATSPWTASLSRSRLDIAAVESGLGEWLSHNGINIKQSLVMDPRNAAFPAPVTRNVGGMQLQEMRMLDYPWFIDVRDEGISDRSPVGAGLDQVTMAWASPIRIDDATGERDTLTLLSSSAGSWLSTSTDVMPRLSEDGGALSTWQAEGETGNHALAVSSTGSFDSFFA
;
A
#
# COMPACT_ATOMS: atom_id res chain seq x y z
N MET A 1 15.74 109.96 -68.68
CA MET A 1 14.41 110.62 -68.62
C MET A 1 13.41 109.63 -68.07
N SER A 2 12.75 110.05 -66.98
CA SER A 2 11.46 109.62 -66.38
C SER A 2 11.11 108.15 -66.09
N ARG A 3 10.72 107.96 -64.81
CA ARG A 3 9.60 107.16 -64.26
C ARG A 3 9.74 105.62 -64.30
N ASP A 4 9.35 104.83 -63.30
CA ASP A 4 8.65 105.01 -62.02
C ASP A 4 8.86 103.73 -61.16
N SER A 5 8.62 103.85 -59.85
CA SER A 5 8.12 102.83 -58.88
C SER A 5 9.00 101.67 -58.35
N MET A 6 9.22 101.73 -57.02
CA MET A 6 9.34 100.63 -56.02
C MET A 6 7.91 100.13 -55.62
N PRO A 7 7.65 99.12 -54.73
CA PRO A 7 8.52 98.15 -54.00
C PRO A 7 7.94 96.70 -53.77
N LEU A 8 8.74 95.82 -53.10
CA LEU A 8 8.41 94.78 -52.07
C LEU A 8 7.50 93.53 -52.33
N LEU A 9 8.04 92.36 -51.89
CA LEU A 9 7.45 91.13 -51.29
C LEU A 9 7.54 89.77 -52.04
N ALA A 10 8.21 88.84 -51.34
CA ALA A 10 7.99 87.38 -51.18
C ALA A 10 7.95 86.42 -52.39
N ASP A 11 8.72 85.32 -52.33
CA ASP A 11 8.16 84.00 -52.00
C ASP A 11 9.24 82.97 -51.60
N GLU A 12 9.12 82.44 -50.38
CA GLU A 12 9.94 81.39 -49.76
C GLU A 12 9.41 79.99 -50.12
N SER A 13 9.35 79.62 -51.41
CA SER A 13 8.64 78.40 -51.83
C SER A 13 9.47 77.33 -52.55
N SER A 14 10.80 77.28 -52.44
CA SER A 14 11.60 76.27 -53.18
C SER A 14 12.57 75.37 -52.40
N VAL A 15 12.54 75.32 -51.06
CA VAL A 15 13.45 74.42 -50.29
C VAL A 15 12.73 73.26 -49.57
N ALA A 16 11.40 73.19 -49.57
CA ALA A 16 10.65 72.17 -48.83
C ALA A 16 10.22 70.95 -49.68
N THR A 17 11.14 70.28 -50.38
CA THR A 17 10.82 68.96 -50.98
C THR A 17 12.04 68.03 -51.07
N ALA A 18 12.62 67.69 -49.93
CA ALA A 18 13.62 66.62 -49.84
C ALA A 18 13.23 65.59 -48.76
N ALA A 19 12.65 64.49 -49.23
CA ALA A 19 12.75 63.14 -48.66
C ALA A 19 12.24 62.88 -47.23
N THR A 20 10.91 62.75 -47.06
CA THR A 20 10.35 61.81 -46.08
C THR A 20 10.32 60.40 -46.68
N ARG A 21 11.51 59.82 -46.89
CA ARG A 21 11.66 58.39 -47.19
C ARG A 21 11.24 57.63 -45.93
N ARG A 22 9.97 57.23 -45.84
CA ARG A 22 9.47 56.33 -44.78
C ARG A 22 10.32 55.06 -44.81
N LEU A 23 11.26 54.92 -43.86
CA LEU A 23 12.01 53.69 -43.68
C LEU A 23 11.01 52.53 -43.50
N PRO A 24 11.24 51.37 -44.14
CA PRO A 24 10.34 50.23 -43.97
C PRO A 24 10.32 49.84 -42.49
N ARG A 25 9.14 49.89 -41.86
CA ARG A 25 8.90 49.35 -40.52
C ARG A 25 9.30 47.87 -40.54
N ARG A 26 10.50 47.55 -40.07
CA ARG A 26 10.91 46.15 -39.86
C ARG A 26 9.90 45.52 -38.92
N SER A 27 9.34 44.36 -39.30
CA SER A 27 8.39 43.63 -38.46
C SER A 27 9.05 43.32 -37.11
N ALA A 28 8.38 43.60 -35.98
CA ALA A 28 8.91 43.41 -34.63
C ALA A 28 9.51 42.01 -34.42
N PHE A 29 8.87 40.97 -34.96
CA PHE A 29 9.36 39.57 -34.91
C PHE A 29 10.74 39.38 -35.54
N ARG A 30 11.06 40.07 -36.64
CA ARG A 30 12.39 40.01 -37.25
C ARG A 30 13.45 40.64 -36.36
N VAL A 31 13.09 41.71 -35.64
CA VAL A 31 13.99 42.39 -34.69
C VAL A 31 14.29 41.46 -33.52
N MET A 32 13.28 40.79 -32.95
CA MET A 32 13.49 39.80 -31.88
C MET A 32 14.47 38.70 -32.29
N GLY A 33 14.26 38.06 -33.44
CA GLY A 33 15.14 37.00 -33.92
C GLY A 33 16.57 37.48 -34.18
N GLN A 34 16.75 38.71 -34.67
CA GLN A 34 18.07 39.30 -34.86
C GLN A 34 18.77 39.60 -33.54
N VAL A 35 18.05 40.17 -32.57
CA VAL A 35 18.56 40.41 -31.21
C VAL A 35 18.94 39.10 -30.55
N ALA A 36 18.05 38.10 -30.57
CA ALA A 36 18.29 36.80 -29.97
C ALA A 36 19.54 36.12 -30.54
N ARG A 37 19.66 36.09 -31.88
CA ARG A 37 20.84 35.53 -32.56
C ARG A 37 22.11 36.29 -32.22
N LYS A 38 22.06 37.62 -32.18
CA LYS A 38 23.22 38.47 -31.81
C LYS A 38 23.71 38.13 -30.41
N GLU A 39 22.82 38.13 -29.42
CA GLU A 39 23.17 37.88 -28.01
C GLU A 39 23.71 36.47 -27.81
N MET A 40 23.06 35.46 -28.40
CA MET A 40 23.51 34.07 -28.31
C MET A 40 24.89 33.88 -28.94
N THR A 41 25.13 34.52 -30.10
CA THR A 41 26.45 34.48 -30.77
C THR A 41 27.52 35.17 -29.93
N LEU A 42 27.22 36.33 -29.35
CA LEU A 42 28.15 37.06 -28.48
C LEU A 42 28.53 36.26 -27.22
N PHE A 43 27.58 35.53 -26.65
CA PHE A 43 27.84 34.68 -25.50
C PHE A 43 28.71 33.47 -25.89
N LEU A 44 28.30 32.70 -26.91
CA LEU A 44 29.00 31.49 -27.34
C LEU A 44 30.38 31.75 -27.97
N ALA A 45 30.63 32.95 -28.49
CA ALA A 45 31.95 33.36 -28.96
C ALA A 45 32.94 33.62 -27.81
N SER A 46 32.48 33.74 -26.57
CA SER A 46 33.34 33.95 -25.40
C SER A 46 33.81 32.60 -24.82
N PRO A 47 35.11 32.44 -24.54
CA PRO A 47 35.62 31.25 -23.85
C PRO A 47 34.96 31.00 -22.47
N ILE A 48 34.50 32.08 -21.83
CA ILE A 48 33.84 32.03 -20.51
C ILE A 48 32.54 31.25 -20.58
N ALA A 49 31.79 31.30 -21.69
CA ALA A 49 30.54 30.57 -21.85
C ALA A 49 30.73 29.06 -21.78
N TRP A 50 31.77 28.53 -22.42
CA TRP A 50 32.09 27.10 -22.41
C TRP A 50 32.57 26.62 -21.04
N LEU A 51 33.42 27.41 -20.37
CA LEU A 51 33.82 27.13 -18.98
C LEU A 51 32.62 27.11 -18.05
N PHE A 52 31.66 28.02 -18.28
CA PHE A 52 30.46 28.12 -17.48
C PHE A 52 29.53 26.90 -17.66
N PHE A 53 29.29 26.45 -18.90
CA PHE A 53 28.53 25.22 -19.15
C PHE A 53 29.24 23.98 -18.58
N ALA A 54 30.56 23.89 -18.72
CA ALA A 54 31.34 22.81 -18.14
C ALA A 54 31.26 22.80 -16.60
N CYS A 55 31.30 23.98 -15.96
CA CYS A 55 31.14 24.11 -14.52
C CYS A 55 29.74 23.70 -14.05
N PHE A 56 28.69 24.14 -14.75
CA PHE A 56 27.31 23.73 -14.47
C PHE A 56 27.13 22.21 -14.58
N ALA A 57 27.64 21.61 -15.65
CA ALA A 57 27.60 20.16 -15.84
C ALA A 57 28.41 19.41 -14.76
N ALA A 58 29.62 19.87 -14.45
CA ALA A 58 30.46 19.27 -13.42
C ALA A 58 29.82 19.35 -12.03
N LEU A 59 29.19 20.47 -11.68
CA LEU A 59 28.48 20.64 -10.41
C LEU A 59 27.26 19.71 -10.33
N THR A 60 26.49 19.61 -11.42
CA THR A 60 25.33 18.71 -11.51
C THR A 60 25.76 17.24 -11.35
N LEU A 61 26.80 16.81 -12.07
CA LEU A 61 27.36 15.47 -11.97
C LEU A 61 27.92 15.18 -10.57
N PHE A 62 28.61 16.15 -9.96
CA PHE A 62 29.14 16.02 -8.61
C PHE A 62 28.03 15.82 -7.57
N ILE A 63 26.95 16.59 -7.65
CA ILE A 63 25.81 16.44 -6.74
C ILE A 63 25.19 15.04 -6.89
N VAL A 64 24.93 14.60 -8.12
CA VAL A 64 24.29 13.30 -8.37
C VAL A 64 25.19 12.16 -7.88
N PHE A 65 26.45 12.10 -8.31
CA PHE A 65 27.31 10.94 -8.01
C PHE A 65 27.90 10.97 -6.60
N TRP A 66 28.18 12.15 -6.05
CA TRP A 66 28.90 12.30 -4.78
C TRP A 66 28.03 12.84 -3.64
N GLY A 67 27.26 13.89 -3.88
CA GLY A 67 26.39 14.49 -2.86
C GLY A 67 25.29 13.54 -2.41
N GLU A 68 24.62 12.93 -3.38
CA GLU A 68 23.51 11.99 -3.21
C GLU A 68 23.94 10.52 -3.17
N ALA A 69 25.26 10.27 -3.15
CA ALA A 69 25.87 8.94 -3.10
C ALA A 69 25.19 7.91 -4.04
N PHE A 70 24.99 8.28 -5.32
CA PHE A 70 24.19 7.52 -6.30
C PHE A 70 24.34 6.00 -6.23
N PHE A 71 25.58 5.50 -6.17
CA PHE A 71 25.87 4.06 -6.17
C PHE A 71 25.47 3.33 -4.87
N SER A 72 25.27 4.05 -3.76
CA SER A 72 24.86 3.46 -2.48
C SER A 72 23.36 3.15 -2.41
N ARG A 73 22.54 3.85 -3.22
CA ARG A 73 21.08 3.72 -3.22
C ARG A 73 20.57 2.47 -3.93
N ASN A 74 21.44 1.79 -4.69
CA ASN A 74 21.09 0.64 -5.52
C ASN A 74 19.90 0.86 -6.47
N ILE A 75 19.58 2.12 -6.82
CA ILE A 75 18.50 2.48 -7.76
C ILE A 75 19.05 3.42 -8.83
N ALA A 76 18.68 3.13 -10.08
CA ALA A 76 18.98 3.99 -11.21
C ALA A 76 17.87 5.05 -11.39
N ASP A 77 17.93 6.12 -10.59
CA ASP A 77 16.97 7.23 -10.65
C ASP A 77 17.68 8.58 -10.91
N VAL A 78 17.04 9.44 -11.70
CA VAL A 78 17.47 10.81 -12.00
C VAL A 78 16.78 11.86 -11.14
N ARG A 79 15.75 11.51 -10.36
CA ARG A 79 15.04 12.43 -9.45
C ARG A 79 15.97 13.30 -8.59
N PRO A 80 17.06 12.77 -7.99
CA PRO A 80 17.97 13.56 -7.15
C PRO A 80 18.67 14.70 -7.92
N MET A 81 18.89 14.53 -9.23
CA MET A 81 19.39 15.61 -10.09
C MET A 81 18.41 16.78 -10.13
N PHE A 82 17.11 16.48 -10.21
CA PHE A 82 16.07 17.50 -10.30
C PHE A 82 15.80 18.17 -8.95
N GLU A 83 15.85 17.45 -7.83
CA GLU A 83 15.66 18.03 -6.49
C GLU A 83 16.60 19.21 -6.20
N TRP A 84 17.86 19.12 -6.67
CA TRP A 84 18.86 20.19 -6.55
C TRP A 84 18.80 21.26 -7.66
N MET A 85 18.04 20.99 -8.72
CA MET A 85 17.96 21.85 -9.91
C MET A 85 17.46 23.26 -9.62
N PRO A 86 16.47 23.53 -8.74
CA PRO A 86 16.06 24.89 -8.41
C PRO A 86 17.22 25.76 -7.92
N LEU A 87 18.08 25.22 -7.06
CA LEU A 87 19.23 25.95 -6.49
C LEU A 87 20.30 26.19 -7.56
N LEU A 88 20.58 25.19 -8.39
CA LEU A 88 21.48 25.32 -9.54
C LEU A 88 20.97 26.35 -10.55
N LEU A 89 19.67 26.36 -10.83
CA LEU A 89 19.01 27.31 -11.72
C LEU A 89 19.04 28.73 -11.18
N ILE A 90 18.94 28.96 -9.86
CA ILE A 90 19.08 30.29 -9.27
C ILE A 90 20.44 30.88 -9.66
N LEU A 91 21.52 30.11 -9.50
CA LEU A 91 22.87 30.54 -9.85
C LEU A 91 23.04 30.69 -11.37
N LEU A 92 22.59 29.70 -12.14
CA LEU A 92 22.68 29.66 -13.60
C LEU A 92 21.91 30.83 -14.25
N CYS A 93 20.65 31.04 -13.88
CA CYS A 93 19.83 32.07 -14.48
C CYS A 93 20.30 33.47 -14.08
N SER A 94 20.75 33.64 -12.83
CA SER A 94 21.30 34.91 -12.36
C SER A 94 22.59 35.27 -13.10
N SER A 95 23.48 34.30 -13.36
CA SER A 95 24.73 34.57 -14.08
C SER A 95 24.52 34.78 -15.59
N LEU A 96 23.58 34.07 -16.23
CA LEU A 96 23.25 34.25 -17.64
C LEU A 96 22.65 35.63 -17.92
N THR A 97 21.91 36.18 -16.96
CA THR A 97 21.20 37.45 -17.12
C THR A 97 21.96 38.66 -16.59
N MET A 98 22.92 38.47 -15.67
CA MET A 98 23.58 39.58 -14.96
C MET A 98 24.13 40.66 -15.90
N ARG A 99 24.68 40.24 -17.05
CA ARG A 99 25.39 41.11 -18.01
C ARG A 99 24.48 41.75 -19.07
N ILE A 100 23.31 41.16 -19.33
CA ILE A 100 22.51 41.45 -20.53
C ILE A 100 22.09 42.91 -20.66
N TRP A 101 21.65 43.54 -19.56
CA TRP A 101 21.26 44.95 -19.53
C TRP A 101 22.26 45.81 -18.76
N SER A 102 22.84 45.29 -17.67
CA SER A 102 23.78 46.05 -16.84
C SER A 102 25.01 46.52 -17.61
N GLU A 103 25.51 45.71 -18.55
CA GLU A 103 26.66 46.09 -19.38
C GLU A 103 26.29 47.10 -20.47
N GLU A 104 25.12 46.96 -21.09
CA GLU A 104 24.64 47.96 -22.06
C GLU A 104 24.45 49.32 -21.40
N ARG A 105 24.01 49.31 -20.15
CA ARG A 105 23.85 50.52 -19.34
C ARG A 105 25.19 51.12 -18.93
N ARG A 106 26.14 50.28 -18.48
CA ARG A 106 27.50 50.69 -18.12
C ARG A 106 28.27 51.26 -19.30
N THR A 107 28.06 50.72 -20.50
CA THR A 107 28.75 51.12 -21.74
C THR A 107 28.06 52.27 -22.48
N GLY A 108 26.90 52.73 -22.01
CA GLY A 108 26.10 53.78 -22.66
C GLY A 108 25.37 53.33 -23.94
N THR A 109 25.49 52.06 -24.33
CA THR A 109 24.82 51.53 -25.53
C THR A 109 23.30 51.41 -25.36
N LEU A 110 22.81 51.41 -24.12
CA LEU A 110 21.38 51.43 -23.81
C LEU A 110 20.66 52.64 -24.43
N GLU A 111 21.30 53.82 -24.47
CA GLU A 111 20.71 55.03 -25.06
C GLU A 111 20.40 54.86 -26.55
N HIS A 112 21.24 54.09 -27.25
CA HIS A 112 21.00 53.75 -28.65
C HIS A 112 19.76 52.87 -28.81
N VAL A 113 19.55 51.89 -27.93
CA VAL A 113 18.36 51.02 -27.92
C VAL A 113 17.10 51.83 -27.62
N LEU A 114 17.19 52.75 -26.64
CA LEU A 114 16.07 53.59 -26.23
C LEU A 114 15.62 54.58 -27.32
N THR A 115 16.51 55.00 -28.23
CA THR A 115 16.20 55.95 -29.31
C THR A 115 15.71 55.29 -30.61
N GLN A 116 15.74 53.96 -30.72
CA GLN A 116 15.24 53.28 -31.91
C GLN A 116 13.71 53.37 -32.03
N SER A 117 13.22 53.43 -33.28
CA SER A 117 11.79 53.52 -33.62
C SER A 117 10.99 52.22 -33.40
N THR A 118 11.65 51.17 -32.92
CA THR A 118 11.06 49.86 -32.60
C THR A 118 10.64 49.80 -31.12
N PRO A 119 9.57 49.07 -30.80
CA PRO A 119 9.05 49.00 -29.44
C PRO A 119 10.02 48.22 -28.52
N LEU A 120 10.19 48.65 -27.26
CA LEU A 120 11.20 48.06 -26.35
C LEU A 120 10.95 46.59 -26.01
N TRP A 121 9.69 46.16 -26.04
CA TRP A 121 9.34 44.76 -25.79
C TRP A 121 10.00 43.81 -26.80
N SER A 122 10.30 44.24 -28.03
CA SER A 122 11.02 43.39 -29.00
C SER A 122 12.48 43.14 -28.59
N PHE A 123 13.12 44.08 -27.89
CA PHE A 123 14.48 43.87 -27.36
C PHE A 123 14.46 43.02 -26.11
N ALA A 124 13.52 43.28 -25.19
CA ALA A 124 13.38 42.50 -23.97
C ALA A 124 13.07 41.02 -24.28
N VAL A 125 12.10 40.76 -25.15
CA VAL A 125 11.77 39.39 -25.59
C VAL A 125 12.91 38.76 -26.39
N GLY A 126 13.59 39.51 -27.27
CA GLY A 126 14.74 39.00 -28.02
C GLY A 126 15.90 38.56 -27.11
N LYS A 127 16.25 39.39 -26.12
CA LYS A 127 17.27 39.07 -25.10
C LYS A 127 16.84 37.88 -24.22
N TYR A 128 15.56 37.83 -23.85
CA TYR A 128 15.00 36.70 -23.11
C TYR A 128 15.09 35.38 -23.89
N ILE A 129 14.72 35.37 -25.18
CA ILE A 129 14.84 34.18 -26.04
C ILE A 129 16.31 33.74 -26.17
N ALA A 130 17.27 34.68 -26.21
CA ALA A 130 18.69 34.32 -26.21
C ALA A 130 19.08 33.61 -24.91
N CYS A 131 18.69 34.14 -23.75
CA CYS A 131 18.96 33.50 -22.46
C CYS A 131 18.28 32.14 -22.33
N LEU A 132 17.04 32.01 -22.82
CA LEU A 132 16.32 30.75 -22.86
C LEU A 132 17.04 29.72 -23.75
N GLY A 133 17.55 30.14 -24.91
CA GLY A 133 18.40 29.30 -25.77
C GLY A 133 19.67 28.84 -25.07
N LEU A 134 20.34 29.71 -24.31
CA LEU A 134 21.53 29.34 -23.52
C LEU A 134 21.19 28.36 -22.39
N LEU A 135 20.03 28.52 -21.74
CA LEU A 135 19.53 27.56 -20.76
C LEU A 135 19.29 26.18 -21.42
N LEU A 136 18.65 26.14 -22.58
CA LEU A 136 18.43 24.89 -23.32
C LEU A 136 19.75 24.20 -23.71
N VAL A 137 20.77 24.98 -24.09
CA VAL A 137 22.12 24.44 -24.32
C VAL A 137 22.71 23.87 -23.04
N ALA A 138 22.58 24.57 -21.89
CA ALA A 138 23.05 24.05 -20.60
C ALA A 138 22.38 22.72 -20.22
N LEU A 139 21.07 22.59 -20.44
CA LEU A 139 20.33 21.35 -20.19
C LEU A 139 20.74 20.25 -21.17
N LEU A 140 21.01 20.58 -22.43
CA LEU A 140 21.50 19.63 -23.43
C LEU A 140 22.86 19.04 -23.02
N VAL A 141 23.72 19.80 -22.34
CA VAL A 141 25.01 19.30 -21.82
C VAL A 141 24.81 18.26 -20.71
N VAL A 142 23.72 18.34 -19.95
CA VAL A 142 23.39 17.40 -18.85
C VAL A 142 22.57 16.19 -19.33
N LEU A 143 21.89 16.31 -20.48
CA LEU A 143 21.10 15.25 -21.10
C LEU A 143 21.80 13.89 -21.27
N PRO A 144 23.12 13.79 -21.49
CA PRO A 144 23.80 12.50 -21.52
C PRO A 144 23.64 11.66 -20.24
N LEU A 145 23.40 12.26 -19.07
CA LEU A 145 23.25 11.55 -17.79
C LEU A 145 22.06 10.55 -17.79
N PRO A 146 20.80 10.96 -18.02
CA PRO A 146 19.69 10.01 -18.13
C PRO A 146 19.88 9.02 -19.27
N VAL A 147 20.51 9.43 -20.38
CA VAL A 147 20.79 8.53 -21.51
C VAL A 147 21.74 7.41 -21.09
N THR A 148 22.85 7.72 -20.41
CA THR A 148 23.78 6.68 -19.94
C THR A 148 23.14 5.78 -18.89
N LEU A 149 22.26 6.32 -18.04
CA LEU A 149 21.51 5.51 -17.07
C LEU A 149 20.53 4.55 -17.75
N SER A 150 19.85 4.98 -18.81
CA SER A 150 18.93 4.12 -19.59
C SER A 150 19.63 2.95 -20.30
N MET A 151 20.95 3.07 -20.52
CA MET A 151 21.75 1.98 -21.11
C MET A 151 22.14 0.93 -20.06
N ILE A 152 22.13 1.29 -18.78
CA ILE A 152 22.59 0.45 -17.67
C ILE A 152 21.40 -0.15 -16.91
N SER A 153 20.27 0.57 -16.83
CA SER A 153 19.07 0.16 -16.09
C SER A 153 17.79 0.59 -16.80
N ASP A 154 16.67 -0.02 -16.44
CA ASP A 154 15.35 0.29 -16.99
C ASP A 154 14.74 1.50 -16.27
N ILE A 155 15.06 2.70 -16.78
CA ILE A 155 14.58 3.96 -16.21
C ILE A 155 13.18 4.34 -16.71
N ASP A 156 12.40 4.99 -15.86
CA ASP A 156 11.15 5.63 -16.28
C ASP A 156 11.42 6.98 -16.97
N TRP A 157 11.07 7.08 -18.24
CA TRP A 157 11.23 8.30 -19.04
C TRP A 157 10.18 9.37 -18.71
N GLY A 158 9.07 9.02 -18.07
CA GLY A 158 8.00 9.95 -17.69
C GLY A 158 8.50 11.08 -16.80
N PRO A 159 9.04 10.78 -15.59
CA PRO A 159 9.66 11.75 -14.70
C PRO A 159 10.86 12.47 -15.32
N VAL A 160 11.65 11.80 -16.18
CA VAL A 160 12.80 12.42 -16.85
C VAL A 160 12.34 13.60 -17.72
N TRP A 161 11.38 13.40 -18.61
CA TRP A 161 10.86 14.45 -19.49
C TRP A 161 10.13 15.54 -18.70
N ALA A 162 9.35 15.15 -17.69
CA ALA A 162 8.65 16.09 -16.83
C ALA A 162 9.63 16.96 -16.04
N GLY A 163 10.71 16.39 -15.51
CA GLY A 163 11.77 17.14 -14.84
C GLY A 163 12.50 18.13 -15.75
N TYR A 164 12.81 17.76 -17.00
CA TYR A 164 13.36 18.72 -17.97
C TYR A 164 12.37 19.83 -18.32
N LEU A 165 11.09 19.51 -18.48
CA LEU A 165 10.04 20.51 -18.70
C LEU A 165 9.93 21.47 -17.50
N ALA A 166 9.89 20.94 -16.28
CA ALA A 166 9.89 21.73 -15.03
C ALA A 166 11.10 22.66 -14.98
N THR A 167 12.28 22.16 -15.33
CA THR A 167 13.55 22.91 -15.34
C THR A 167 13.51 24.04 -16.35
N VAL A 168 12.96 23.81 -17.55
CA VAL A 168 12.75 24.86 -18.55
C VAL A 168 11.77 25.90 -18.04
N LEU A 169 10.63 25.50 -17.47
CA LEU A 169 9.60 26.42 -16.97
C LEU A 169 10.13 27.28 -15.79
N LEU A 170 10.74 26.65 -14.80
CA LEU A 170 11.33 27.34 -13.66
C LEU A 170 12.48 28.25 -14.09
N GLY A 171 13.39 27.75 -14.92
CA GLY A 171 14.48 28.53 -15.49
C GLY A 171 13.97 29.71 -16.31
N SER A 172 12.89 29.53 -17.06
CA SER A 172 12.25 30.61 -17.83
C SER A 172 11.75 31.75 -16.92
N ALA A 173 11.18 31.41 -15.77
CA ALA A 173 10.76 32.39 -14.78
C ALA A 173 11.96 33.10 -14.14
N TYR A 174 12.98 32.36 -13.71
CA TYR A 174 14.19 32.94 -13.12
C TYR A 174 14.99 33.80 -14.11
N LEU A 175 15.03 33.46 -15.40
CA LEU A 175 15.62 34.30 -16.44
C LEU A 175 14.86 35.62 -16.59
N SER A 176 13.53 35.61 -16.52
CA SER A 176 12.74 36.84 -16.59
C SER A 176 12.98 37.76 -15.38
N ILE A 177 13.12 37.18 -14.17
CA ILE A 177 13.47 37.89 -12.94
C ILE A 177 14.88 38.49 -13.07
N GLY A 178 15.84 37.70 -13.52
CA GLY A 178 17.22 38.16 -13.69
C GLY A 178 17.36 39.29 -14.71
N LEU A 179 16.61 39.24 -15.82
CA LEU A 179 16.54 40.34 -16.78
C LEU A 179 15.95 41.62 -16.18
N PHE A 180 14.90 41.48 -15.38
CA PHE A 180 14.31 42.60 -14.66
C PHE A 180 15.32 43.25 -13.73
N VAL A 181 16.01 42.46 -12.89
CA VAL A 181 17.03 42.98 -11.96
C VAL A 181 18.19 43.62 -12.73
N SER A 182 18.68 42.97 -13.79
CA SER A 182 19.76 43.50 -14.64
C SER A 182 19.42 44.84 -15.27
N SER A 183 18.15 45.06 -15.65
CA SER A 183 17.70 46.35 -16.20
C SER A 183 17.78 47.50 -15.18
N ARG A 184 17.83 47.22 -13.88
CA ARG A 184 17.80 48.23 -12.81
C ARG A 184 19.16 48.64 -12.29
N THR A 185 20.24 47.98 -12.72
CA THR A 185 21.61 48.24 -12.22
C THR A 185 22.60 48.44 -13.35
N GLN A 186 23.70 49.13 -13.08
CA GLN A 186 24.84 49.30 -13.99
C GLN A 186 25.99 48.33 -13.65
N ASN A 187 25.91 47.64 -12.51
CA ASN A 187 26.96 46.74 -12.03
C ASN A 187 26.51 45.26 -12.15
N GLN A 188 27.30 44.47 -12.87
CA GLN A 188 27.07 43.04 -13.09
C GLN A 188 27.00 42.25 -11.78
N ILE A 189 27.86 42.56 -10.80
CA ILE A 189 27.89 41.86 -9.51
C ILE A 189 26.60 42.13 -8.71
N VAL A 190 26.16 43.40 -8.69
CA VAL A 190 24.90 43.77 -8.03
C VAL A 190 23.71 43.12 -8.74
N SER A 191 23.76 43.01 -10.07
CA SER A 191 22.73 42.29 -10.84
C SER A 191 22.67 40.81 -10.46
N LEU A 192 23.82 40.16 -10.34
CA LEU A 192 23.92 38.74 -9.96
C LEU A 192 23.32 38.53 -8.57
N ILE A 193 23.84 39.24 -7.55
CA ILE A 193 23.41 39.10 -6.16
C ILE A 193 21.92 39.43 -6.00
N GLY A 194 21.45 40.49 -6.65
CA GLY A 194 20.03 40.86 -6.61
C GLY A 194 19.12 39.81 -7.24
N SER A 195 19.55 39.17 -8.33
CA SER A 195 18.78 38.10 -8.98
C SER A 195 18.75 36.85 -8.11
N VAL A 196 19.89 36.46 -7.53
CA VAL A 196 19.98 35.34 -6.59
C VAL A 196 19.06 35.56 -5.37
N ALA A 197 19.05 36.77 -4.81
CA ALA A 197 18.20 37.10 -3.68
C ALA A 197 16.70 37.00 -4.03
N VAL A 198 16.27 37.58 -5.15
CA VAL A 198 14.85 37.55 -5.53
C VAL A 198 14.39 36.13 -5.88
N CYS A 199 15.17 35.39 -6.68
CA CYS A 199 14.83 34.01 -7.01
C CYS A 199 14.87 33.11 -5.77
N GLY A 200 15.84 33.32 -4.86
CA GLY A 200 15.94 32.60 -3.59
C GLY A 200 14.74 32.83 -2.67
N VAL A 201 14.17 34.04 -2.64
CA VAL A 201 12.94 34.32 -1.89
C VAL A 201 11.75 33.54 -2.43
N PHE A 202 11.56 33.51 -3.75
CA PHE A 202 10.49 32.70 -4.38
C PHE A 202 10.66 31.20 -4.11
N TRP A 203 11.91 30.72 -4.06
CA TRP A 203 12.19 29.33 -3.72
C TRP A 203 11.92 29.03 -2.24
N LEU A 204 12.34 29.90 -1.31
CA LEU A 204 12.20 29.67 0.14
C LEU A 204 10.75 29.77 0.64
N ILE A 205 9.94 30.70 0.12
CA ILE A 205 8.59 31.00 0.64
C ILE A 205 7.69 29.75 0.72
N GLY A 206 7.82 28.80 -0.21
CA GLY A 206 7.00 27.58 -0.24
C GLY A 206 7.61 26.36 0.46
N GLN A 207 8.76 26.51 1.14
CA GLN A 207 9.43 25.39 1.80
C GLN A 207 8.71 25.03 3.11
N ARG A 208 8.57 23.72 3.38
CA ARG A 208 7.92 23.19 4.60
C ARG A 208 8.44 23.80 5.90
N LEU A 209 9.76 24.00 5.97
CA LEU A 209 10.44 24.63 7.11
C LEU A 209 9.85 25.99 7.50
N ILE A 210 9.27 26.73 6.54
CA ILE A 210 8.63 28.03 6.77
C ILE A 210 7.13 27.87 6.95
N THR A 211 6.48 26.99 6.17
CA THR A 211 5.02 26.87 6.16
C THR A 211 4.48 26.20 7.42
N ASP A 212 5.22 25.25 7.98
CA ASP A 212 4.79 24.47 9.16
C ASP A 212 4.81 25.32 10.44
N ASN A 213 5.60 26.39 10.44
CA ASN A 213 5.69 27.36 11.53
C ASN A 213 4.61 28.46 11.43
N VAL A 214 3.73 28.41 10.43
CA VAL A 214 2.70 29.40 10.16
C VAL A 214 1.33 28.67 10.13
N GLY A 215 0.26 29.31 10.62
CA GLY A 215 -1.06 28.66 10.67
C GLY A 215 -1.54 28.16 9.29
N GLN A 216 -2.35 27.08 9.27
CA GLN A 216 -2.75 26.33 8.06
C GLN A 216 -3.08 27.20 6.83
N ASN A 217 -4.01 28.15 6.95
CA ASN A 217 -4.41 29.00 5.81
C ASN A 217 -3.27 29.87 5.26
N ALA A 218 -2.38 30.34 6.13
CA ALA A 218 -1.24 31.14 5.71
C ALA A 218 -0.11 30.26 5.17
N GLY A 219 0.05 29.03 5.68
CA GLY A 219 0.90 28.00 5.11
C GLY A 219 0.51 27.65 3.67
N GLU A 220 -0.77 27.40 3.40
CA GLU A 220 -1.30 27.11 2.05
C GLU A 220 -1.02 28.24 1.05
N LEU A 221 -1.26 29.49 1.46
CA LEU A 221 -0.97 30.66 0.61
C LEU A 221 0.52 30.80 0.29
N LEU A 222 1.39 30.52 1.27
CA LEU A 222 2.84 30.55 1.07
C LEU A 222 3.31 29.41 0.14
N GLN A 223 2.75 28.20 0.30
CA GLN A 223 3.01 27.08 -0.60
C GLN A 223 2.55 27.38 -2.04
N ALA A 224 1.40 28.03 -2.20
CA ALA A 224 0.88 28.40 -3.52
C ALA A 224 1.75 29.43 -4.25
N LEU A 225 2.46 30.29 -3.50
CA LEU A 225 3.38 31.31 -4.02
C LEU A 225 4.80 30.79 -4.26
N GLY A 226 5.20 29.68 -3.64
CA GLY A 226 6.53 29.13 -3.76
C GLY A 226 6.81 28.51 -5.13
N THR A 227 8.01 28.73 -5.68
CA THR A 227 8.42 28.11 -6.95
C THR A 227 8.90 26.67 -6.77
N GLY A 228 9.32 26.28 -5.55
CA GLY A 228 9.90 24.96 -5.25
C GLY A 228 8.85 23.85 -5.08
N SER A 229 7.74 24.12 -4.39
CA SER A 229 6.66 23.15 -4.13
C SER A 229 6.06 22.60 -5.43
N ARG A 230 5.79 23.48 -6.39
CA ARG A 230 5.29 23.14 -7.73
C ARG A 230 6.32 22.41 -8.59
N PHE A 231 7.60 22.67 -8.36
CA PHE A 231 8.67 22.02 -9.09
C PHE A 231 8.75 20.53 -8.72
N ASP A 232 8.65 20.23 -7.42
CA ASP A 232 8.67 18.86 -6.90
C ASP A 232 7.58 17.99 -7.54
N ALA A 233 6.34 18.49 -7.60
CA ALA A 233 5.21 17.80 -8.22
C ALA A 233 5.48 17.42 -9.69
N ILE A 234 5.95 18.37 -10.51
CA ILE A 234 6.26 18.11 -11.93
C ILE A 234 7.41 17.11 -12.06
N THR A 235 8.45 17.19 -11.23
CA THR A 235 9.60 16.27 -11.33
C THR A 235 9.26 14.82 -11.01
N ARG A 236 8.15 14.56 -10.31
CA ARG A 236 7.62 13.20 -10.11
C ARG A 236 6.96 12.62 -11.37
N GLY A 237 6.73 13.40 -12.42
CA GLY A 237 5.96 12.95 -13.58
C GLY A 237 4.47 13.32 -13.51
N VAL A 238 4.08 14.15 -12.55
CA VAL A 238 2.72 14.65 -12.41
C VAL A 238 2.66 16.08 -12.92
N ILE A 239 2.02 16.30 -14.06
CA ILE A 239 1.96 17.61 -14.71
C ILE A 239 0.56 18.20 -14.52
N ASP A 240 0.46 19.22 -13.68
CA ASP A 240 -0.76 19.99 -13.49
C ASP A 240 -0.78 21.26 -14.35
N ALA A 241 -1.94 21.56 -14.93
CA ALA A 241 -2.12 22.78 -15.71
C ALA A 241 -1.90 24.05 -14.87
N GLY A 242 -2.21 24.01 -13.57
CA GLY A 242 -1.98 25.11 -12.63
C GLY A 242 -0.51 25.50 -12.53
N ASP A 243 0.40 24.53 -12.47
CA ASP A 243 1.83 24.79 -12.32
C ASP A 243 2.45 25.40 -13.59
N LEU A 244 2.01 24.90 -14.76
CA LEU A 244 2.37 25.46 -16.06
C LEU A 244 1.97 26.93 -16.17
N VAL A 245 0.74 27.25 -15.78
CA VAL A 245 0.22 28.62 -15.78
C VAL A 245 0.97 29.49 -14.79
N TYR A 246 1.34 28.97 -13.62
CA TYR A 246 2.11 29.69 -12.62
C TYR A 246 3.47 30.16 -13.16
N TYR A 247 4.30 29.26 -13.70
CA TYR A 247 5.62 29.66 -14.22
C TYR A 247 5.51 30.60 -15.44
N LEU A 248 4.52 30.39 -16.31
CA LEU A 248 4.28 31.28 -17.44
C LEU A 248 3.83 32.67 -16.98
N SER A 249 2.97 32.74 -15.96
CA SER A 249 2.49 34.01 -15.40
C SER A 249 3.63 34.80 -14.75
N LEU A 250 4.51 34.13 -14.00
CA LEU A 250 5.69 34.73 -13.38
C LEU A 250 6.64 35.28 -14.45
N THR A 251 6.87 34.50 -15.51
CA THR A 251 7.64 34.91 -16.68
C THR A 251 7.07 36.18 -17.31
N LEU A 252 5.77 36.19 -17.62
CA LEU A 252 5.10 37.33 -18.25
C LEU A 252 5.13 38.58 -17.38
N VAL A 253 4.92 38.44 -16.08
CA VAL A 253 4.96 39.56 -15.12
C VAL A 253 6.33 40.21 -15.10
N PHE A 254 7.41 39.46 -14.90
CA PHE A 254 8.75 40.04 -14.81
C PHE A 254 9.27 40.58 -16.15
N LEU A 255 8.89 39.96 -17.27
CA LEU A 255 9.21 40.48 -18.59
C LEU A 255 8.45 41.79 -18.87
N ALA A 256 7.18 41.88 -18.48
CA ALA A 256 6.41 43.13 -18.54
C ALA A 256 7.01 44.22 -17.62
N LEU A 257 7.45 43.86 -16.41
CA LEU A 257 8.13 44.77 -15.49
C LEU A 257 9.47 45.27 -16.04
N THR A 258 10.19 44.44 -16.80
CA THR A 258 11.42 44.83 -17.51
C THR A 258 11.11 45.87 -18.58
N VAL A 259 10.11 45.60 -19.44
CA VAL A 259 9.68 46.55 -20.48
C VAL A 259 9.18 47.86 -19.88
N TYR A 260 8.37 47.79 -18.82
CA TYR A 260 7.90 48.96 -18.09
C TYR A 260 9.05 49.76 -17.47
N GLY A 261 10.06 49.08 -16.90
CA GLY A 261 11.27 49.71 -16.36
C GLY A 261 12.03 50.51 -17.43
N LEU A 262 12.24 49.91 -18.59
CA LEU A 262 12.95 50.56 -19.71
C LEU A 262 12.12 51.69 -20.35
N GLU A 263 10.81 51.52 -20.50
CA GLU A 263 9.94 52.57 -21.07
C GLU A 263 9.84 53.78 -20.13
N ARG A 264 9.87 53.56 -18.81
CA ARG A 264 9.91 54.65 -17.82
C ARG A 264 11.14 55.54 -17.97
N GLU A 265 12.26 55.03 -18.48
CA GLU A 265 13.48 55.82 -18.74
C GLU A 265 13.33 56.76 -19.95
N ARG A 266 12.35 56.53 -20.83
CA ARG A 266 12.03 57.44 -21.95
C ARG A 266 11.16 58.62 -21.54
N TRP A 267 10.58 58.62 -20.35
CA TRP A 267 9.59 59.62 -19.95
C TRP A 267 10.25 60.97 -19.64
N SER A 268 9.79 62.05 -20.29
CA SER A 268 10.22 63.41 -20.00
C SER A 268 9.69 63.89 -18.65
N GLN A 269 10.51 64.61 -17.86
CA GLN A 269 10.14 65.08 -16.52
C GLN A 269 9.08 66.21 -16.48
N GLY A 270 8.75 66.84 -17.63
CA GLY A 270 7.96 68.08 -17.67
C GLY A 270 6.44 67.93 -17.66
N GLU A 271 5.86 66.85 -18.19
CA GLU A 271 4.39 66.66 -18.22
C GLU A 271 4.00 65.18 -18.09
N ARG A 272 3.16 64.85 -17.11
CA ARG A 272 2.54 63.51 -16.99
C ARG A 272 1.53 63.32 -18.12
N ARG A 273 2.00 62.90 -19.29
CA ARG A 273 1.13 62.56 -20.43
C ARG A 273 0.23 61.36 -20.10
N VAL A 274 -0.98 61.35 -20.64
CA VAL A 274 -1.97 60.24 -20.55
C VAL A 274 -1.33 58.88 -20.89
N SER A 275 -0.34 58.88 -21.78
CA SER A 275 0.43 57.69 -22.17
C SER A 275 1.16 57.01 -20.98
N HIS A 276 1.72 57.78 -20.03
CA HIS A 276 2.43 57.21 -18.87
C HIS A 276 1.46 56.44 -17.95
N ARG A 277 0.26 57.01 -17.72
CA ARG A 277 -0.79 56.36 -16.92
C ARG A 277 -1.32 55.10 -17.62
N ARG A 278 -1.43 55.09 -18.95
CA ARG A 278 -1.83 53.89 -19.71
C ARG A 278 -0.85 52.74 -19.53
N TRP A 279 0.46 52.98 -19.59
CA TRP A 279 1.47 51.96 -19.34
C TRP A 279 1.42 51.42 -17.90
N GLN A 280 1.27 52.31 -16.91
CA GLN A 280 1.10 51.90 -15.51
C GLN A 280 -0.12 51.02 -15.31
N VAL A 281 -1.28 51.45 -15.82
CA VAL A 281 -2.54 50.69 -15.72
C VAL A 281 -2.42 49.36 -16.45
N ALA A 282 -1.82 49.32 -17.64
CA ALA A 282 -1.64 48.08 -18.39
C ALA A 282 -0.76 47.07 -17.63
N THR A 283 0.37 47.50 -17.05
CA THR A 283 1.23 46.62 -16.26
C THR A 283 0.53 46.14 -14.99
N VAL A 284 -0.17 47.03 -14.27
CA VAL A 284 -0.93 46.65 -13.07
C VAL A 284 -2.06 45.67 -13.40
N LEU A 285 -2.81 45.91 -14.47
CA LEU A 285 -3.85 44.99 -14.93
C LEU A 285 -3.26 43.63 -15.32
N LEU A 286 -2.10 43.60 -16.00
CA LEU A 286 -1.44 42.34 -16.33
C LEU A 286 -1.07 41.55 -15.08
N VAL A 287 -0.49 42.21 -14.06
CA VAL A 287 -0.16 41.57 -12.78
C VAL A 287 -1.42 41.07 -12.07
N LEU A 288 -2.48 41.87 -12.01
CA LEU A 288 -3.74 41.46 -11.38
C LEU A 288 -4.42 40.31 -12.12
N ASN A 289 -4.41 40.31 -13.45
CA ASN A 289 -4.97 39.20 -14.23
C ASN A 289 -4.12 37.93 -14.08
N ALA A 290 -2.79 38.05 -14.01
CA ALA A 290 -1.92 36.92 -13.71
C ALA A 290 -2.22 36.33 -12.34
N LEU A 291 -2.37 37.16 -11.30
CA LEU A 291 -2.76 36.69 -9.96
C LEU A 291 -4.13 36.04 -9.95
N ALA A 292 -5.14 36.67 -10.55
CA ALA A 292 -6.50 36.12 -10.62
C ALA A 292 -6.56 34.78 -11.39
N LEU A 293 -5.80 34.66 -12.49
CA LEU A 293 -5.71 33.43 -13.26
C LEU A 293 -5.09 32.29 -12.44
N ASN A 294 -4.05 32.57 -11.66
CA ASN A 294 -3.45 31.56 -10.76
C ASN A 294 -4.42 31.12 -9.68
N LEU A 295 -5.14 32.05 -9.06
CA LEU A 295 -6.16 31.73 -8.05
C LEU A 295 -7.30 30.89 -8.62
N TRP A 296 -7.75 31.19 -9.84
CA TRP A 296 -8.79 30.43 -10.52
C TRP A 296 -8.31 29.03 -10.94
N MET A 297 -7.10 28.92 -11.48
CA MET A 297 -6.51 27.63 -11.86
C MET A 297 -6.24 26.73 -10.64
N GLY A 298 -5.96 27.32 -9.47
CA GLY A 298 -5.79 26.56 -8.23
C GLY A 298 -7.08 25.93 -7.69
N GLN A 299 -8.25 26.19 -8.29
CA GLN A 299 -9.52 25.54 -7.95
C GLN A 299 -9.91 24.42 -8.93
N LEU A 300 -9.10 24.19 -9.97
CA LEU A 300 -9.41 23.25 -11.03
C LEU A 300 -8.50 22.02 -10.92
N ASP A 301 -8.91 21.03 -10.13
CA ASP A 301 -8.14 19.79 -9.90
C ASP A 301 -8.23 18.77 -11.05
N SER A 302 -8.94 19.09 -12.13
CA SER A 302 -9.30 18.13 -13.17
C SER A 302 -8.25 17.97 -14.28
N TRP A 303 -7.31 18.92 -14.42
CA TRP A 303 -6.35 18.95 -15.54
C TRP A 303 -4.96 18.51 -15.07
N ARG A 304 -4.89 17.25 -14.67
CA ARG A 304 -3.70 16.55 -14.20
C ARG A 304 -3.30 15.45 -15.17
N LEU A 305 -2.03 15.40 -15.55
CA LEU A 305 -1.46 14.37 -16.41
C LEU A 305 -0.36 13.61 -15.68
N ASP A 306 -0.58 12.33 -15.43
CA ASP A 306 0.45 11.41 -14.93
C ASP A 306 1.21 10.81 -16.12
N THR A 307 2.50 11.16 -16.25
CA THR A 307 3.39 10.69 -17.31
C THR A 307 4.20 9.45 -16.92
N THR A 308 4.06 8.96 -15.69
CA THR A 308 4.82 7.81 -15.19
C THR A 308 4.45 6.51 -15.88
N ARG A 309 5.43 5.60 -15.97
CA ARG A 309 5.23 4.26 -16.51
C ARG A 309 4.31 3.48 -15.57
N GLY A 310 3.18 3.01 -16.12
CA GLY A 310 2.17 2.29 -15.34
C GLY A 310 1.21 3.20 -14.57
N LYS A 311 1.30 4.53 -14.73
CA LYS A 311 0.46 5.51 -14.02
C LYS A 311 0.54 5.37 -12.49
N GLN A 312 1.76 5.36 -11.97
CA GLN A 312 2.07 5.14 -10.55
C GLN A 312 1.41 6.18 -9.63
N TYR A 313 1.04 7.34 -10.17
CA TYR A 313 0.37 8.43 -9.45
C TYR A 313 -1.08 8.61 -9.88
N SER A 314 -1.70 7.53 -10.38
CA SER A 314 -3.11 7.48 -10.72
C SER A 314 -3.78 6.30 -10.03
N LEU A 315 -4.66 6.58 -9.08
CA LEU A 315 -5.43 5.51 -8.43
C LEU A 315 -6.35 4.79 -9.42
N SER A 316 -6.67 3.54 -9.12
CA SER A 316 -7.64 2.73 -9.85
C SER A 316 -9.06 3.29 -9.70
N ALA A 317 -9.95 2.91 -10.62
CA ALA A 317 -11.37 3.27 -10.51
C ALA A 317 -12.01 2.66 -9.26
N THR A 318 -11.60 1.46 -8.88
CA THR A 318 -12.07 0.75 -7.69
C THR A 318 -11.70 1.50 -6.41
N THR A 319 -10.44 1.93 -6.29
CA THR A 319 -9.97 2.72 -5.14
C THR A 319 -10.76 4.01 -5.01
N ARG A 320 -10.96 4.75 -6.11
CA ARG A 320 -11.79 5.97 -6.10
C ARG A 320 -13.23 5.72 -5.65
N ASN A 321 -13.83 4.60 -6.03
CA ASN A 321 -15.19 4.26 -5.60
C ASN A 321 -15.29 4.02 -4.09
N TYR A 322 -14.32 3.34 -3.48
CA TYR A 322 -14.29 3.15 -2.02
C TYR A 322 -14.03 4.46 -1.29
N LEU A 323 -13.10 5.29 -1.77
CA LEU A 323 -12.87 6.62 -1.20
C LEU A 323 -14.13 7.51 -1.28
N ALA A 324 -14.93 7.36 -2.33
CA ALA A 324 -16.19 8.08 -2.48
C ALA A 324 -17.28 7.64 -1.47
N GLN A 325 -17.18 6.45 -0.88
CA GLN A 325 -18.12 5.92 0.12
C GLN A 325 -17.80 6.34 1.56
N LEU A 326 -16.62 6.93 1.79
CA LEU A 326 -16.22 7.40 3.12
C LEU A 326 -17.20 8.47 3.63
N GLN A 327 -17.72 8.26 4.84
CA GLN A 327 -18.62 9.19 5.55
C GLN A 327 -17.87 10.01 6.61
N GLN A 328 -16.80 9.46 7.18
CA GLN A 328 -15.89 10.12 8.12
C GLN A 328 -14.48 10.24 7.53
N PRO A 329 -13.57 11.01 8.13
CA PRO A 329 -12.18 11.07 7.69
C PRO A 329 -11.47 9.72 7.94
N LEU A 330 -10.95 9.10 6.87
CA LEU A 330 -10.01 7.98 6.92
C LEU A 330 -8.60 8.50 7.23
N LEU A 331 -7.95 7.95 8.24
CA LEU A 331 -6.54 8.24 8.56
C LEU A 331 -5.64 7.19 7.91
N LEU A 332 -4.71 7.64 7.08
CA LEU A 332 -3.62 6.84 6.54
C LEU A 332 -2.30 7.32 7.16
N ARG A 333 -1.71 6.54 8.06
CA ARG A 333 -0.50 6.94 8.79
C ARG A 333 0.67 6.04 8.40
N GLY A 334 1.68 6.59 7.75
CA GLY A 334 2.90 5.90 7.35
C GLY A 334 4.01 6.06 8.38
N TYR A 335 4.47 4.94 8.94
CA TYR A 335 5.58 4.87 9.88
C TYR A 335 6.86 4.49 9.12
N PHE A 336 7.70 5.49 8.83
CA PHE A 336 8.91 5.32 8.01
C PHE A 336 10.13 5.94 8.69
N SER A 337 11.11 5.09 9.04
CA SER A 337 12.38 5.55 9.61
C SER A 337 13.21 6.37 8.61
N ALA A 338 13.70 7.54 9.02
CA ALA A 338 14.58 8.38 8.22
C ALA A 338 15.94 7.70 7.95
N LYS A 339 16.44 6.93 8.93
CA LYS A 339 17.62 6.06 8.78
C LYS A 339 17.19 4.61 8.68
N THR A 340 17.19 4.07 7.47
CA THR A 340 16.77 2.69 7.19
C THR A 340 17.80 1.94 6.36
N HIS A 341 17.54 0.65 6.09
CA HIS A 341 18.37 -0.18 5.23
C HIS A 341 18.52 0.45 3.82
N PRO A 342 19.71 0.43 3.19
CA PRO A 342 19.93 1.02 1.86
C PRO A 342 18.98 0.54 0.76
N LEU A 343 18.50 -0.70 0.86
CA LEU A 343 17.50 -1.27 -0.08
C LEU A 343 16.06 -0.78 0.18
N LEU A 344 15.75 -0.27 1.37
CA LEU A 344 14.42 0.24 1.74
C LEU A 344 14.30 1.75 1.60
N SER A 345 15.41 2.46 1.82
CA SER A 345 15.48 3.91 1.69
C SER A 345 14.84 4.46 0.40
N PRO A 346 15.00 3.81 -0.77
CA PRO A 346 14.38 4.28 -2.01
C PRO A 346 12.88 3.98 -2.14
N LEU A 347 12.33 3.07 -1.33
CA LEU A 347 10.90 2.71 -1.34
C LEU A 347 10.07 3.67 -0.50
N VAL A 348 10.66 4.29 0.53
CA VAL A 348 9.98 5.25 1.40
C VAL A 348 9.39 6.45 0.63
N PRO A 349 10.13 7.12 -0.28
CA PRO A 349 9.56 8.19 -1.10
C PRO A 349 8.38 7.73 -1.98
N GLN A 350 8.46 6.52 -2.54
CA GLN A 350 7.39 5.96 -3.38
C GLN A 350 6.11 5.73 -2.55
N MET A 351 6.24 5.17 -1.35
CA MET A 351 5.10 5.02 -0.44
C MET A 351 4.53 6.36 0.01
N ARG A 352 5.38 7.33 0.36
CA ARG A 352 4.93 8.68 0.73
C ARG A 352 4.15 9.36 -0.38
N ASP A 353 4.61 9.21 -1.62
CA ASP A 353 3.91 9.78 -2.77
C ASP A 353 2.57 9.05 -2.99
N LEU A 354 2.53 7.71 -2.93
CA LEU A 354 1.30 6.94 -3.07
C LEU A 354 0.25 7.36 -2.02
N LEU A 355 0.64 7.46 -0.75
CA LEU A 355 -0.29 7.90 0.31
C LEU A 355 -0.86 9.28 0.01
N ARG A 356 -0.04 10.24 -0.45
CA ARG A 356 -0.54 11.55 -0.87
C ARG A 356 -1.55 11.47 -2.01
N GLU A 357 -1.44 10.50 -2.91
CA GLU A 357 -2.46 10.32 -3.95
C GLU A 357 -3.82 9.91 -3.36
N PHE A 358 -3.83 9.10 -2.30
CA PHE A 358 -5.06 8.79 -1.56
C PHE A 358 -5.63 10.04 -0.87
N GLU A 359 -4.79 10.90 -0.30
CA GLU A 359 -5.22 12.18 0.30
C GLU A 359 -5.87 13.11 -0.73
N VAL A 360 -5.21 13.30 -1.88
CA VAL A 360 -5.72 14.13 -2.98
C VAL A 360 -7.02 13.57 -3.55
N ALA A 361 -7.10 12.24 -3.77
CA ALA A 361 -8.30 11.60 -4.29
C ALA A 361 -9.45 11.51 -3.27
N GLY A 362 -9.15 11.58 -1.98
CA GLY A 362 -10.11 11.54 -0.89
C GLY A 362 -10.96 12.80 -0.75
N ASP A 363 -10.55 13.92 -1.37
CA ASP A 363 -11.26 15.21 -1.33
C ASP A 363 -11.60 15.64 0.11
N GLY A 364 -10.59 15.64 0.99
CA GLY A 364 -10.73 15.98 2.40
C GLY A 364 -11.29 14.88 3.31
N ARG A 365 -11.70 13.73 2.76
CA ARG A 365 -12.13 12.54 3.54
C ARG A 365 -11.01 11.57 3.84
N VAL A 366 -9.81 11.82 3.34
CA VAL A 366 -8.61 11.05 3.66
C VAL A 366 -7.59 12.03 4.21
N ARG A 367 -6.98 11.68 5.34
CA ARG A 367 -5.89 12.44 5.96
C ARG A 367 -4.66 11.56 6.00
N VAL A 368 -3.54 12.09 5.51
CA VAL A 368 -2.26 11.36 5.52
C VAL A 368 -1.31 11.95 6.55
N GLU A 369 -0.72 11.07 7.36
CA GLU A 369 0.31 11.43 8.34
C GLU A 369 1.56 10.60 8.08
N ILE A 370 2.73 11.24 8.02
CA ILE A 370 4.01 10.55 7.85
C ILE A 370 4.85 10.82 9.09
N ILE A 371 5.19 9.76 9.80
CA ILE A 371 5.84 9.83 11.10
C ILE A 371 7.11 9.00 11.05
N ASP A 372 8.19 9.53 11.61
CA ASP A 372 9.35 8.73 12.01
C ASP A 372 9.21 8.41 13.50
N PRO A 373 8.92 7.14 13.87
CA PRO A 373 8.84 6.73 15.27
C PRO A 373 10.10 7.06 16.07
N MET A 374 11.27 7.00 15.43
CA MET A 374 12.56 7.22 16.10
C MET A 374 12.77 8.68 16.53
N GLU A 375 12.02 9.62 15.96
CA GLU A 375 12.08 11.04 16.34
C GLU A 375 11.04 11.40 17.42
N ASN A 376 10.00 10.56 17.62
CA ASN A 376 8.86 10.85 18.50
C ASN A 376 8.51 9.65 19.41
N PRO A 377 9.10 9.59 20.63
CA PRO A 377 8.90 8.45 21.54
C PRO A 377 7.45 8.15 21.92
N GLU A 378 6.60 9.19 22.06
CA GLU A 378 5.18 9.02 22.40
C GLU A 378 4.41 8.27 21.29
N LEU A 379 4.72 8.59 20.02
CA LEU A 379 4.08 7.96 18.86
C LEU A 379 4.65 6.57 18.57
N GLU A 380 5.90 6.31 18.96
CA GLU A 380 6.50 4.98 18.93
C GLU A 380 5.83 4.05 19.94
N GLU A 381 5.56 4.55 21.16
CA GLU A 381 4.87 3.78 22.20
C GLU A 381 3.40 3.49 21.80
N GLU A 382 2.69 4.47 21.25
CA GLU A 382 1.34 4.28 20.67
C GLU A 382 1.37 3.23 19.55
N ALA A 383 2.31 3.34 18.61
CA ALA A 383 2.45 2.41 17.48
C ALA A 383 2.65 0.96 17.95
N ASN A 384 3.51 0.75 18.94
CA ASN A 384 3.83 -0.57 19.48
C ASN A 384 2.67 -1.13 20.32
N GLN A 385 2.17 -0.37 21.30
CA GLN A 385 1.18 -0.87 22.26
C GLN A 385 -0.24 -0.99 21.67
N GLN A 386 -0.65 -0.03 20.85
CA GLN A 386 -2.02 0.02 20.34
C GLN A 386 -2.19 -0.73 19.02
N TYR A 387 -1.19 -0.66 18.13
CA TYR A 387 -1.31 -1.19 16.77
C TYR A 387 -0.34 -2.35 16.48
N GLY A 388 0.51 -2.75 17.44
CA GLY A 388 1.46 -3.85 17.26
C GLY A 388 2.55 -3.58 16.23
N ILE A 389 2.87 -2.31 15.97
CA ILE A 389 3.89 -1.91 14.99
C ILE A 389 5.26 -1.90 15.68
N GLU A 390 6.10 -2.87 15.30
CA GLU A 390 7.44 -3.05 15.85
C GLU A 390 8.53 -2.85 14.79
N PRO A 391 9.73 -2.35 15.16
CA PRO A 391 10.78 -2.10 14.19
C PRO A 391 11.47 -3.41 13.79
N VAL A 392 11.72 -3.57 12.49
CA VAL A 392 12.42 -4.74 11.96
C VAL A 392 13.94 -4.51 11.98
N PRO A 393 14.74 -5.37 12.64
CA PRO A 393 16.19 -5.23 12.68
C PRO A 393 16.85 -5.72 11.38
N PHE A 394 17.57 -4.82 10.70
CA PHE A 394 18.34 -5.14 9.49
C PHE A 394 19.85 -5.06 9.75
N GLN A 395 20.61 -6.00 9.22
CA GLN A 395 22.07 -5.89 9.21
C GLN A 395 22.51 -5.06 8.00
N VAL A 396 23.12 -3.90 8.25
CA VAL A 396 23.65 -3.02 7.20
C VAL A 396 25.17 -3.07 7.23
N ALA A 397 25.79 -3.41 6.11
CA ALA A 397 27.22 -3.24 5.91
C ALA A 397 27.47 -1.93 5.14
N ASP A 398 27.94 -0.90 5.84
CA ASP A 398 28.47 0.32 5.22
C ASP A 398 29.96 0.13 4.89
N ARG A 399 30.53 1.01 4.05
CA ARG A 399 31.93 0.97 3.58
C ARG A 399 32.98 0.90 4.71
N TYR A 400 32.59 1.17 5.95
CA TYR A 400 33.46 1.23 7.12
C TYR A 400 33.03 0.33 8.30
N GLN A 401 31.76 -0.12 8.38
CA GLN A 401 31.27 -0.91 9.51
C GLN A 401 30.01 -1.73 9.17
N SER A 402 29.87 -2.89 9.83
CA SER A 402 28.59 -3.62 9.89
C SER A 402 27.84 -3.20 11.15
N SER A 403 26.63 -2.68 11.00
CA SER A 403 25.78 -2.24 12.11
C SER A 403 24.35 -2.77 11.92
N ILE A 404 23.70 -3.15 13.01
CA ILE A 404 22.27 -3.48 13.00
C ILE A 404 21.49 -2.15 13.06
N VAL A 405 20.61 -1.93 12.10
CA VAL A 405 19.71 -0.78 12.03
C VAL A 405 18.28 -1.30 12.10
N SER A 406 17.55 -0.95 13.15
CA SER A 406 16.12 -1.23 13.25
C SER A 406 15.34 -0.20 12.44
N SER A 407 14.40 -0.65 11.60
CA SER A 407 13.63 0.23 10.71
C SER A 407 12.15 -0.08 10.77
N TYR A 408 11.34 0.99 10.74
CA TYR A 408 9.90 0.94 10.53
C TYR A 408 9.59 1.13 9.03
N PHE A 409 8.70 0.30 8.51
CA PHE A 409 8.17 0.39 7.15
C PHE A 409 6.74 -0.14 7.13
N ASP A 410 5.83 0.64 7.72
CA ASP A 410 4.48 0.20 8.04
C ASP A 410 3.48 1.31 7.69
N VAL A 411 2.27 0.91 7.28
CA VAL A 411 1.16 1.83 7.04
C VAL A 411 -0.07 1.40 7.82
N LEU A 412 -0.54 2.28 8.69
CA LEU A 412 -1.80 2.16 9.40
C LEU A 412 -2.93 2.76 8.57
N VAL A 413 -4.00 2.00 8.42
CA VAL A 413 -5.27 2.41 7.82
C VAL A 413 -6.32 2.40 8.93
N GLN A 414 -6.82 3.57 9.32
CA GLN A 414 -7.78 3.72 10.43
C GLN A 414 -9.03 4.46 9.97
N TYR A 415 -10.20 3.92 10.30
CA TYR A 415 -11.50 4.52 10.02
C TYR A 415 -12.43 4.35 11.22
N GLY A 416 -12.66 5.45 11.97
CA GLY A 416 -13.33 5.37 13.27
C GLY A 416 -12.49 4.59 14.27
N ASP A 417 -13.11 3.59 14.91
CA ASP A 417 -12.45 2.70 15.88
C ASP A 417 -11.81 1.47 15.22
N GLU A 418 -12.12 1.21 13.95
CA GLU A 418 -11.58 0.09 13.18
C GLU A 418 -10.24 0.47 12.54
N TYR A 419 -9.30 -0.48 12.50
CA TYR A 419 -8.00 -0.28 11.88
C TYR A 419 -7.41 -1.54 11.24
N ALA A 420 -6.47 -1.33 10.31
CA ALA A 420 -5.65 -2.36 9.72
C ALA A 420 -4.21 -1.86 9.55
N VAL A 421 -3.23 -2.73 9.79
CA VAL A 421 -1.80 -2.43 9.63
C VAL A 421 -1.25 -3.22 8.45
N LEU A 422 -0.54 -2.53 7.56
CA LEU A 422 0.24 -3.11 6.47
C LEU A 422 1.72 -3.00 6.82
N GLY A 423 2.37 -4.14 7.00
CA GLY A 423 3.77 -4.19 7.40
C GLY A 423 4.72 -4.47 6.24
N PHE A 424 5.99 -4.73 6.60
CA PHE A 424 7.06 -5.04 5.65
C PHE A 424 6.67 -6.14 4.64
N ARG A 425 6.04 -7.24 5.10
CA ARG A 425 5.71 -8.39 4.26
C ARG A 425 4.58 -8.12 3.26
N ASP A 426 3.69 -7.20 3.60
CA ASP A 426 2.58 -6.84 2.74
C ASP A 426 3.07 -5.93 1.62
N LEU A 427 3.89 -4.94 1.99
CA LEU A 427 4.30 -3.86 1.10
C LEU A 427 5.51 -4.19 0.23
N ILE A 428 6.37 -5.12 0.66
CA ILE A 428 7.68 -5.35 0.04
C ILE A 428 7.79 -6.77 -0.52
N ASP A 429 8.22 -6.86 -1.78
CA ASP A 429 8.59 -8.09 -2.47
C ASP A 429 10.13 -8.21 -2.54
N VAL A 430 10.65 -9.38 -2.18
CA VAL A 430 12.09 -9.67 -2.15
C VAL A 430 12.40 -10.74 -3.18
N LYS A 431 12.96 -10.32 -4.31
CA LYS A 431 13.36 -11.20 -5.40
C LYS A 431 14.84 -11.53 -5.27
N SER A 432 15.16 -12.79 -4.99
CA SER A 432 16.54 -13.28 -5.06
C SER A 432 16.86 -13.64 -6.51
N ARG A 433 17.84 -12.94 -7.11
CA ARG A 433 18.38 -13.25 -8.44
C ARG A 433 19.77 -13.87 -8.28
N GLY A 434 19.85 -14.99 -7.56
CA GLY A 434 21.09 -15.73 -7.29
C GLY A 434 21.62 -15.56 -5.85
N GLU A 435 22.77 -16.17 -5.53
CA GLU A 435 23.33 -16.24 -4.17
C GLU A 435 23.74 -14.89 -3.56
N THR A 436 23.88 -13.82 -4.37
CA THR A 436 24.42 -12.52 -3.90
C THR A 436 23.58 -11.30 -4.28
N ASP A 437 22.50 -11.44 -5.03
CA ASP A 437 21.72 -10.31 -5.55
C ASP A 437 20.28 -10.37 -5.02
N ILE A 438 20.01 -9.56 -4.00
CA ILE A 438 18.69 -9.39 -3.38
C ILE A 438 18.10 -8.10 -3.93
N ASP A 439 17.06 -8.21 -4.74
CA ASP A 439 16.29 -7.09 -5.27
C ASP A 439 15.04 -6.90 -4.41
N VAL A 440 14.86 -5.69 -3.88
CA VAL A 440 13.78 -5.35 -2.94
C VAL A 440 12.93 -4.26 -3.59
N GLN A 441 11.65 -4.56 -3.80
CA GLN A 441 10.72 -3.68 -4.52
C GLN A 441 9.39 -3.61 -3.79
N LEU A 442 8.60 -2.57 -4.07
CA LEU A 442 7.21 -2.53 -3.63
C LEU A 442 6.40 -3.58 -4.39
N ARG A 443 5.53 -4.31 -3.69
CA ARG A 443 4.71 -5.39 -4.27
C ARG A 443 3.55 -4.83 -5.10
N ASN A 444 2.44 -4.50 -4.47
CA ASN A 444 1.33 -3.78 -5.07
C ASN A 444 0.62 -2.92 -4.01
N PRO A 445 1.31 -1.91 -3.47
CA PRO A 445 0.86 -1.19 -2.29
C PRO A 445 -0.50 -0.50 -2.47
N GLU A 446 -0.89 -0.12 -3.69
CA GLU A 446 -2.24 0.41 -3.96
C GLU A 446 -3.32 -0.64 -3.71
N TYR A 447 -3.10 -1.87 -4.18
CA TYR A 447 -4.04 -2.97 -4.00
C TYR A 447 -4.18 -3.31 -2.52
N ASP A 448 -3.06 -3.44 -1.80
CA ASP A 448 -3.07 -3.79 -0.38
C ASP A 448 -3.72 -2.69 0.46
N LEU A 449 -3.42 -1.41 0.18
CA LEU A 449 -4.12 -0.27 0.80
C LEU A 449 -5.62 -0.29 0.48
N THR A 450 -6.00 -0.51 -0.77
CA THR A 450 -7.41 -0.54 -1.18
C THR A 450 -8.16 -1.68 -0.51
N LYS A 451 -7.53 -2.86 -0.37
CA LYS A 451 -8.07 -4.01 0.35
C LYS A 451 -8.27 -3.68 1.82
N SER A 452 -7.28 -3.09 2.48
CA SER A 452 -7.37 -2.67 3.88
C SER A 452 -8.46 -1.61 4.09
N ILE A 453 -8.56 -0.60 3.22
CA ILE A 453 -9.62 0.41 3.27
C ILE A 453 -11.00 -0.23 3.12
N ARG A 454 -11.17 -1.15 2.17
CA ARG A 454 -12.43 -1.88 2.00
C ARG A 454 -12.80 -2.66 3.26
N ARG A 455 -11.83 -3.38 3.85
CA ARG A 455 -12.04 -4.16 5.09
C ARG A 455 -12.53 -3.25 6.21
N VAL A 456 -11.74 -2.25 6.59
CA VAL A 456 -12.05 -1.35 7.70
C VAL A 456 -13.37 -0.58 7.46
N LEU A 457 -13.65 -0.18 6.21
CA LEU A 457 -14.93 0.45 5.85
C LEU A 457 -16.13 -0.51 6.04
N THR A 458 -15.98 -1.78 5.66
CA THR A 458 -17.03 -2.80 5.80
C THR A 458 -17.25 -3.12 7.27
N ASP A 459 -16.17 -3.30 8.03
CA ASP A 459 -16.21 -3.57 9.47
C ASP A 459 -16.93 -2.44 10.21
N PHE A 460 -16.59 -1.18 9.92
CA PHE A 460 -17.26 -0.01 10.49
C PHE A 460 -18.75 0.08 10.12
N GLN A 461 -19.13 -0.22 8.87
CA GLN A 461 -20.54 -0.23 8.46
C GLN A 461 -21.31 -1.35 9.15
N SER A 462 -20.68 -2.49 9.35
CA SER A 462 -21.28 -3.67 9.95
C SER A 462 -21.47 -3.56 11.47
N ALA A 463 -20.59 -2.83 12.15
CA ALA A 463 -20.75 -2.48 13.56
C ALA A 463 -21.98 -1.59 13.82
N GLY A 464 -22.53 -0.95 12.78
CA GLY A 464 -23.69 -0.05 12.88
C GLY A 464 -25.06 -0.72 12.73
N ASP A 465 -25.20 -1.83 11.97
CA ASP A 465 -26.46 -2.54 11.75
C ASP A 465 -26.26 -3.94 11.11
N VAL A 466 -26.15 -5.01 11.92
CA VAL A 466 -26.02 -6.41 11.44
C VAL A 466 -27.23 -6.86 10.62
N PHE A 467 -28.39 -6.23 10.78
CA PHE A 467 -29.57 -6.56 9.99
C PHE A 467 -29.47 -6.01 8.56
N ALA A 468 -28.62 -5.04 8.27
CA ALA A 468 -28.48 -4.50 6.92
C ALA A 468 -28.02 -5.57 5.90
N SER A 469 -27.20 -6.52 6.34
CA SER A 469 -26.57 -7.58 5.53
C SER A 469 -27.28 -8.95 5.59
N ILE A 470 -28.38 -9.07 6.34
CA ILE A 470 -29.22 -10.28 6.37
C ILE A 470 -30.33 -10.16 5.32
N ASP A 471 -30.32 -11.02 4.31
CA ASP A 471 -31.31 -10.98 3.21
C ASP A 471 -32.58 -11.81 3.51
N THR A 472 -32.42 -12.95 4.19
CA THR A 472 -33.53 -13.81 4.62
C THR A 472 -33.85 -13.63 6.11
N PRO A 473 -35.13 -13.52 6.51
CA PRO A 473 -35.48 -13.43 7.92
C PRO A 473 -34.97 -14.63 8.72
N VAL A 474 -34.30 -14.35 9.84
CA VAL A 474 -33.81 -15.37 10.79
C VAL A 474 -34.82 -15.51 11.91
N GLU A 475 -35.19 -16.74 12.27
CA GLU A 475 -36.08 -17.06 13.37
C GLU A 475 -35.27 -17.45 14.61
N LEU A 476 -35.34 -16.64 15.66
CA LEU A 476 -34.89 -16.99 17.01
C LEU A 476 -36.01 -17.71 17.74
N THR A 477 -35.84 -19.00 17.98
CA THR A 477 -36.76 -19.78 18.81
C THR A 477 -36.08 -20.19 20.12
N ALA A 478 -36.61 -19.69 21.22
CA ALA A 478 -36.22 -20.09 22.57
C ALA A 478 -37.14 -21.21 23.06
N TYR A 479 -36.61 -22.42 23.09
CA TYR A 479 -37.25 -23.63 23.61
C TYR A 479 -37.02 -23.71 25.12
N VAL A 480 -37.98 -23.17 25.88
CA VAL A 480 -37.83 -22.92 27.32
C VAL A 480 -39.03 -23.46 28.07
N SER A 481 -38.79 -24.34 29.05
CA SER A 481 -39.82 -24.87 29.95
C SER A 481 -40.52 -23.77 30.76
N SER A 482 -41.72 -24.05 31.23
CA SER A 482 -42.47 -23.16 32.13
C SER A 482 -41.63 -22.67 33.34
N THR A 483 -41.89 -21.44 33.81
CA THR A 483 -41.12 -20.77 34.87
C THR A 483 -41.08 -21.55 36.19
N GLU A 484 -42.05 -22.44 36.42
CA GLU A 484 -42.12 -23.29 37.62
C GLU A 484 -41.17 -24.50 37.57
N GLN A 485 -40.76 -24.93 36.37
CA GLN A 485 -39.83 -26.04 36.15
C GLN A 485 -38.37 -25.58 36.08
N LEU A 486 -38.13 -24.29 35.80
CA LEU A 486 -36.78 -23.72 35.66
C LEU A 486 -36.11 -23.46 37.02
N PRO A 487 -34.78 -23.61 37.11
CA PRO A 487 -33.97 -23.04 38.19
C PRO A 487 -34.18 -21.52 38.33
N ALA A 488 -34.09 -20.99 39.54
CA ALA A 488 -34.39 -19.58 39.83
C ALA A 488 -33.57 -18.58 38.99
N GLU A 489 -32.30 -18.89 38.72
CA GLU A 489 -31.42 -18.07 37.87
C GLU A 489 -31.88 -18.05 36.41
N LEU A 490 -32.24 -19.22 35.85
CA LEU A 490 -32.74 -19.34 34.47
C LEU A 490 -34.15 -18.77 34.30
N ALA A 491 -34.99 -18.85 35.33
CA ALA A 491 -36.30 -18.21 35.34
C ALA A 491 -36.20 -16.68 35.24
N ARG A 492 -35.21 -16.09 35.93
CA ARG A 492 -34.90 -14.66 35.81
C ARG A 492 -34.32 -14.33 34.45
N TYR A 493 -33.32 -15.09 34.01
CA TYR A 493 -32.66 -14.91 32.72
C TYR A 493 -33.65 -14.99 31.55
N ARG A 494 -34.61 -15.91 31.57
CA ARG A 494 -35.71 -16.01 30.59
C ARG A 494 -36.40 -14.66 30.36
N SER A 495 -36.78 -13.97 31.44
CA SER A 495 -37.48 -12.68 31.32
C SER A 495 -36.59 -11.56 30.78
N GLU A 496 -35.29 -11.61 31.07
CA GLU A 496 -34.30 -10.65 30.58
C GLU A 496 -34.03 -10.85 29.07
N ILE A 497 -33.89 -12.11 28.61
CA ILE A 497 -33.70 -12.42 27.18
C ILE A 497 -34.97 -12.20 26.35
N GLU A 498 -36.17 -12.43 26.90
CA GLU A 498 -37.43 -12.18 26.19
C GLU A 498 -37.60 -10.69 25.88
N ALA A 499 -37.25 -9.83 26.84
CA ALA A 499 -37.23 -8.38 26.64
C ALA A 499 -36.16 -7.95 25.64
N ALA A 500 -34.92 -8.46 25.77
CA ALA A 500 -33.81 -8.12 24.88
C ALA A 500 -34.06 -8.58 23.43
N ALA A 501 -34.49 -9.84 23.24
CA ALA A 501 -34.78 -10.39 21.92
C ALA A 501 -35.94 -9.64 21.24
N SER A 502 -36.99 -9.28 21.99
CA SER A 502 -38.12 -8.50 21.44
C SER A 502 -37.68 -7.09 21.02
N ALA A 503 -36.85 -6.42 21.82
CA ALA A 503 -36.30 -5.11 21.47
C ALA A 503 -35.45 -5.17 20.20
N MET A 504 -34.66 -6.23 20.04
CA MET A 504 -33.83 -6.44 18.85
C MET A 504 -34.65 -6.80 17.61
N ALA A 505 -35.73 -7.58 17.78
CA ALA A 505 -36.67 -7.87 16.71
C ALA A 505 -37.38 -6.61 16.19
N GLU A 506 -37.75 -5.68 17.08
CA GLU A 506 -38.32 -4.37 16.68
C GLU A 506 -37.32 -3.51 15.89
N GLN A 507 -36.04 -3.55 16.24
CA GLN A 507 -34.98 -2.83 15.54
C GLN A 507 -34.63 -3.45 14.17
N SER A 508 -34.82 -4.76 14.01
CA SER A 508 -34.45 -5.52 12.80
C SER A 508 -35.27 -5.19 11.54
N GLY A 509 -36.36 -4.43 11.66
CA GLY A 509 -37.26 -4.15 10.53
C GLY A 509 -37.96 -5.39 9.95
N GLY A 510 -38.11 -6.45 10.76
CA GLY A 510 -38.75 -7.71 10.37
C GLY A 510 -37.78 -8.79 9.87
N LYS A 511 -36.47 -8.54 9.93
CA LYS A 511 -35.41 -9.51 9.59
C LYS A 511 -35.10 -10.51 10.71
N LEU A 512 -35.52 -10.22 11.95
CA LEU A 512 -35.47 -11.13 13.09
C LEU A 512 -36.88 -11.40 13.60
N GLN A 513 -37.27 -12.68 13.64
CA GLN A 513 -38.51 -13.14 14.26
C GLN A 513 -38.17 -13.84 15.57
N VAL A 514 -38.93 -13.58 16.63
CA VAL A 514 -38.66 -14.14 17.96
C VAL A 514 -39.87 -14.95 18.42
N SER A 515 -39.61 -16.18 18.87
CA SER A 515 -40.61 -17.11 19.37
C SER A 515 -40.13 -17.77 20.66
N PHE A 516 -41.01 -17.87 21.65
CA PHE A 516 -40.77 -18.62 22.89
C PHE A 516 -41.75 -19.78 22.94
N VAL A 517 -41.21 -21.01 22.96
CA VAL A 517 -41.99 -22.24 22.87
C VAL A 517 -41.64 -23.13 24.06
N ASP A 518 -42.65 -23.62 24.76
CA ASP A 518 -42.47 -24.66 25.77
C ASP A 518 -42.52 -26.04 25.08
N PRO A 519 -41.41 -26.79 24.99
CA PRO A 519 -41.37 -28.05 24.25
C PRO A 519 -42.25 -29.16 24.84
N GLU A 520 -42.61 -29.06 26.12
CA GLU A 520 -43.45 -30.05 26.81
C GLU A 520 -44.94 -29.73 26.69
N ALA A 521 -45.31 -28.52 26.27
CA ALA A 521 -46.69 -28.14 26.05
C ALA A 521 -47.32 -28.99 24.92
N GLY A 522 -48.56 -29.44 25.11
CA GLY A 522 -49.31 -30.19 24.09
C GLY A 522 -48.95 -31.68 23.95
N GLY A 523 -48.25 -32.28 24.93
CA GLY A 523 -47.98 -33.73 24.94
C GLY A 523 -46.57 -34.12 24.49
N GLY A 524 -45.64 -33.17 24.37
CA GLY A 524 -44.23 -33.42 24.11
C GLY A 524 -43.86 -33.74 22.67
N GLU A 525 -44.75 -33.47 21.70
CA GLU A 525 -44.45 -33.67 20.27
C GLU A 525 -43.30 -32.78 19.79
N ILE A 526 -43.26 -31.53 20.26
CA ILE A 526 -42.18 -30.57 19.96
C ILE A 526 -40.87 -31.04 20.59
N ALA A 527 -40.89 -31.45 21.87
CA ALA A 527 -39.71 -32.05 22.51
C ALA A 527 -39.16 -33.27 21.73
N ALA A 528 -40.05 -34.16 21.26
CA ALA A 528 -39.64 -35.31 20.45
C ALA A 528 -39.11 -34.89 19.06
N GLN A 529 -39.64 -33.82 18.48
CA GLN A 529 -39.12 -33.25 17.24
C GLN A 529 -37.74 -32.62 17.43
N LEU A 530 -37.53 -31.84 18.49
CA LEU A 530 -36.23 -31.23 18.80
C LEU A 530 -35.12 -32.26 18.99
N THR A 531 -35.44 -33.38 19.66
CA THR A 531 -34.48 -34.47 19.83
C THR A 531 -34.17 -35.18 18.51
N ARG A 532 -35.11 -35.27 17.56
CA ARG A 532 -34.88 -35.88 16.24
C ARG A 532 -34.15 -34.95 15.26
N ASP A 533 -34.64 -33.72 15.14
CA ASP A 533 -34.20 -32.78 14.11
C ASP A 533 -32.92 -32.05 14.51
N TYR A 534 -32.72 -31.79 15.80
CA TYR A 534 -31.60 -31.00 16.33
C TYR A 534 -30.80 -31.71 17.43
N GLY A 535 -31.14 -32.95 17.80
CA GLY A 535 -30.44 -33.69 18.86
C GLY A 535 -30.60 -33.14 20.28
N LEU A 536 -31.44 -32.12 20.48
CA LEU A 536 -31.56 -31.44 21.77
C LEU A 536 -32.28 -32.31 22.81
N ARG A 537 -31.80 -32.27 24.05
CA ARG A 537 -32.32 -33.05 25.18
C ARG A 537 -32.59 -32.13 26.36
N PRO A 538 -33.56 -32.47 27.24
CA PRO A 538 -33.81 -31.67 28.44
C PRO A 538 -32.60 -31.68 29.39
N MET A 539 -32.30 -30.53 29.96
CA MET A 539 -31.25 -30.30 30.94
C MET A 539 -31.70 -30.72 32.34
N ASN A 540 -30.74 -31.06 33.21
CA ASN A 540 -31.01 -31.38 34.60
C ASN A 540 -30.79 -30.16 35.52
N ALA A 541 -31.76 -29.86 36.38
CA ALA A 541 -31.70 -28.75 37.35
C ALA A 541 -30.61 -28.88 38.43
N GLY A 542 -29.87 -29.99 38.47
CA GLY A 542 -28.65 -30.14 39.27
C GLY A 542 -28.20 -31.60 39.37
N LEU A 543 -26.96 -31.83 39.81
CA LEU A 543 -26.33 -33.17 39.92
C LEU A 543 -27.16 -34.19 40.74
N PHE A 544 -28.02 -33.72 41.65
CA PHE A 544 -28.85 -34.55 42.52
C PHE A 544 -30.35 -34.35 42.31
N SER A 545 -30.75 -33.60 41.28
CA SER A 545 -32.15 -33.35 40.93
C SER A 545 -32.61 -34.35 39.87
N SER A 546 -33.86 -34.78 39.95
CA SER A 546 -34.55 -35.53 38.88
C SER A 546 -35.44 -34.63 38.02
N LYS A 547 -35.45 -33.31 38.29
CA LYS A 547 -36.21 -32.34 37.52
C LYS A 547 -35.46 -31.99 36.25
N LEU A 548 -36.04 -32.42 35.14
CA LEU A 548 -35.64 -32.08 33.79
C LEU A 548 -36.34 -30.79 33.35
N PHE A 549 -35.64 -29.96 32.57
CA PHE A 549 -36.18 -28.73 32.01
C PHE A 549 -35.53 -28.45 30.64
N TRP A 550 -36.20 -27.68 29.79
CA TRP A 550 -35.65 -27.22 28.52
C TRP A 550 -35.18 -25.77 28.63
N PHE A 551 -33.99 -25.49 28.12
CA PHE A 551 -33.50 -24.12 27.96
C PHE A 551 -32.51 -24.08 26.78
N HIS A 552 -33.03 -24.10 25.56
CA HIS A 552 -32.23 -24.01 24.34
C HIS A 552 -32.68 -22.82 23.51
N ILE A 553 -31.73 -22.04 22.99
CA ILE A 553 -32.01 -20.91 22.12
C ILE A 553 -31.39 -21.22 20.76
N LEU A 554 -32.23 -21.25 19.74
CA LEU A 554 -31.85 -21.59 18.37
C LEU A 554 -32.15 -20.42 17.44
N LEU A 555 -31.18 -20.10 16.58
CA LEU A 555 -31.36 -19.26 15.40
C LEU A 555 -31.52 -20.18 14.19
N VAL A 556 -32.57 -20.00 13.40
CA VAL A 556 -32.84 -20.81 12.21
C VAL A 556 -33.05 -19.88 11.01
N GLY A 557 -32.34 -20.15 9.92
CA GLY A 557 -32.39 -19.35 8.69
C GLY A 557 -31.59 -20.03 7.57
N ASP A 558 -32.02 -19.85 6.31
CA ASP A 558 -31.32 -20.38 5.11
C ASP A 558 -30.87 -21.87 5.19
N GLY A 559 -31.71 -22.72 5.78
CA GLY A 559 -31.41 -24.15 5.93
C GLY A 559 -30.35 -24.49 6.99
N GLN A 560 -29.89 -23.52 7.77
CA GLN A 560 -28.96 -23.67 8.88
C GLN A 560 -29.64 -23.42 10.23
N ALA A 561 -29.14 -24.06 11.28
CA ALA A 561 -29.55 -23.83 12.66
C ALA A 561 -28.32 -23.63 13.54
N VAL A 562 -28.31 -22.55 14.31
CA VAL A 562 -27.22 -22.18 15.21
C VAL A 562 -27.75 -22.11 16.63
N GLN A 563 -27.18 -22.88 17.54
CA GLN A 563 -27.52 -22.80 18.96
C GLN A 563 -26.72 -21.66 19.62
N LEU A 564 -27.40 -20.80 20.39
CA LEU A 564 -26.72 -19.77 21.16
C LEU A 564 -26.17 -20.33 22.48
N PRO A 565 -24.91 -20.05 22.82
CA PRO A 565 -24.32 -20.50 24.08
C PRO A 565 -24.95 -19.80 25.29
N LEU A 566 -24.97 -20.52 26.41
CA LEU A 566 -25.45 -20.06 27.72
C LEU A 566 -24.29 -19.83 28.70
N ASP A 567 -23.13 -19.44 28.17
CA ASP A 567 -21.87 -19.32 28.90
C ASP A 567 -21.81 -18.08 29.82
N ASP A 568 -22.58 -17.05 29.50
CA ASP A 568 -22.81 -15.85 30.31
C ASP A 568 -24.32 -15.57 30.41
N LEU A 569 -24.89 -15.76 31.61
CA LEU A 569 -26.31 -15.56 31.92
C LEU A 569 -26.63 -14.08 32.20
N SER A 570 -26.04 -13.17 31.43
CA SER A 570 -26.28 -11.72 31.48
C SER A 570 -26.95 -11.24 30.19
N THR A 571 -27.65 -10.10 30.25
CA THR A 571 -28.24 -9.49 29.05
C THR A 571 -27.19 -9.13 28.00
N ALA A 572 -26.04 -8.58 28.43
CA ALA A 572 -24.94 -8.25 27.53
C ALA A 572 -24.30 -9.49 26.90
N GLY A 573 -24.17 -10.58 27.67
CA GLY A 573 -23.72 -11.88 27.16
C GLY A 573 -24.67 -12.47 26.11
N PHE A 574 -25.97 -12.37 26.35
CA PHE A 574 -27.00 -12.76 25.37
C PHE A 574 -26.92 -11.93 24.09
N GLU A 575 -26.85 -10.59 24.19
CA GLU A 575 -26.75 -9.70 23.05
C GLU A 575 -25.50 -10.00 22.21
N ALA A 576 -24.34 -10.21 22.85
CA ALA A 576 -23.10 -10.58 22.16
C ALA A 576 -23.20 -11.95 21.48
N ASN A 577 -23.79 -12.96 22.16
CA ASN A 577 -23.97 -14.30 21.58
C ASN A 577 -24.96 -14.26 20.40
N LEU A 578 -26.01 -13.45 20.52
CA LEU A 578 -27.02 -13.26 19.47
C LEU A 578 -26.43 -12.53 18.26
N ASP A 579 -25.63 -11.48 18.47
CA ASP A 579 -24.90 -10.76 17.42
C ASP A 579 -23.95 -11.70 16.65
N ALA A 580 -23.13 -12.47 17.38
CA ALA A 580 -22.24 -13.47 16.79
C ALA A 580 -23.02 -14.55 16.02
N GLY A 581 -24.15 -15.00 16.57
CA GLY A 581 -25.03 -15.96 15.90
C GLY A 581 -25.68 -15.41 14.62
N LEU A 582 -26.11 -14.15 14.62
CA LEU A 582 -26.72 -13.49 13.46
C LEU A 582 -25.73 -13.22 12.33
N LYS A 583 -24.48 -12.90 12.66
CA LYS A 583 -23.39 -12.75 11.66
C LYS A 583 -23.20 -13.98 10.79
N ARG A 584 -23.50 -15.18 11.30
CA ARG A 584 -23.44 -16.43 10.53
C ARG A 584 -24.47 -16.51 9.38
N PHE A 585 -25.55 -15.75 9.48
CA PHE A 585 -26.62 -15.69 8.47
C PHE A 585 -26.52 -14.46 7.54
N ALA A 586 -25.52 -13.60 7.74
CA ALA A 586 -25.38 -12.35 7.00
C ALA A 586 -24.42 -12.50 5.79
N GLU A 587 -24.80 -11.94 4.64
CA GLU A 587 -23.97 -11.95 3.44
C GLU A 587 -22.94 -10.81 3.46
N GLY A 588 -21.69 -11.12 3.11
CA GLY A 588 -20.61 -10.13 2.98
C GLY A 588 -19.71 -9.93 4.21
N PHE A 589 -19.97 -10.64 5.32
CA PHE A 589 -19.00 -10.76 6.41
C PHE A 589 -17.88 -11.74 6.06
N THR A 590 -16.67 -11.40 6.46
CA THR A 590 -15.51 -12.30 6.36
C THR A 590 -15.65 -13.37 7.44
N ARG A 591 -15.66 -14.66 7.07
CA ARG A 591 -15.74 -15.75 8.07
C ARG A 591 -14.49 -15.78 8.95
N THR A 592 -14.65 -16.10 10.22
CA THR A 592 -13.56 -16.17 11.19
C THR A 592 -13.15 -17.63 11.44
N ILE A 593 -11.86 -17.92 11.25
CA ILE A 593 -11.23 -19.20 11.54
C ILE A 593 -10.44 -19.08 12.85
N ALA A 594 -10.84 -19.84 13.86
CA ALA A 594 -10.05 -20.08 15.06
C ALA A 594 -8.98 -21.13 14.73
N LEU A 595 -7.72 -20.71 14.64
CA LEU A 595 -6.58 -21.57 14.35
C LEU A 595 -5.86 -21.96 15.65
N VAL A 596 -5.86 -23.25 15.95
CA VAL A 596 -5.11 -23.84 17.07
C VAL A 596 -3.92 -24.60 16.47
N GLY A 597 -2.71 -24.10 16.72
CA GLY A 597 -1.47 -24.67 16.22
C GLY A 597 -0.40 -24.80 17.30
N VAL A 598 0.83 -25.17 16.90
CA VAL A 598 1.96 -25.21 17.83
C VAL A 598 2.36 -23.79 18.21
N ALA A 599 2.20 -23.42 19.49
CA ALA A 599 2.57 -22.11 20.00
C ALA A 599 4.07 -21.82 19.73
N PRO A 600 4.44 -20.58 19.31
CA PRO A 600 5.83 -20.22 19.11
C PRO A 600 6.60 -20.32 20.43
N SER A 601 7.66 -21.13 20.46
CA SER A 601 8.55 -21.20 21.62
C SER A 601 9.17 -19.81 21.89
N PRO A 602 9.11 -19.27 23.12
CA PRO A 602 9.75 -18.00 23.47
C PRO A 602 11.25 -18.06 23.16
N GLN A 603 11.72 -17.14 22.31
CA GLN A 603 13.14 -17.05 21.96
C GLN A 603 13.94 -16.46 23.14
N MET A 604 14.64 -17.30 23.88
CA MET A 604 15.58 -16.86 24.91
C MET A 604 16.90 -16.41 24.25
N PRO A 605 17.37 -15.16 24.49
CA PRO A 605 18.61 -14.66 23.88
C PRO A 605 19.82 -15.52 24.29
N GLY A 606 20.53 -16.08 23.31
CA GLY A 606 21.83 -16.73 23.52
C GLY A 606 21.85 -18.26 23.55
N MET A 607 20.71 -18.96 23.39
CA MET A 607 20.72 -20.42 23.16
C MET A 607 20.62 -20.76 21.67
N GLN A 608 21.42 -21.74 21.26
CA GLN A 608 21.47 -22.26 19.89
C GLN A 608 20.12 -22.89 19.53
N GLN A 609 19.55 -22.44 18.41
CA GLN A 609 18.33 -22.87 17.72
C GLN A 609 17.76 -24.22 18.22
N GLY A 610 16.75 -24.15 19.10
CA GLY A 610 15.85 -25.27 19.35
C GLY A 610 15.06 -25.60 18.08
N MET A 611 14.58 -26.84 17.97
CA MET A 611 13.92 -27.38 16.77
C MET A 611 12.89 -26.40 16.19
N PRO A 612 12.80 -26.24 14.86
CA PRO A 612 11.70 -25.50 14.26
C PRO A 612 10.40 -26.21 14.64
N ALA A 613 9.56 -25.56 15.46
CA ALA A 613 8.17 -25.95 15.57
C ALA A 613 7.55 -25.86 14.16
N SER A 614 6.58 -26.71 13.84
CA SER A 614 5.79 -26.60 12.62
C SER A 614 4.92 -25.34 12.72
N GLU A 615 5.51 -24.20 12.38
CA GLU A 615 4.83 -22.91 12.34
C GLU A 615 3.98 -22.90 11.06
N PHE A 616 2.68 -23.16 11.17
CA PHE A 616 1.71 -23.16 10.05
C PHE A 616 1.50 -21.76 9.42
N ARG A 617 2.52 -20.89 9.44
CA ARG A 617 2.46 -19.50 8.95
C ARG A 617 2.01 -19.40 7.50
N THR A 618 2.52 -20.26 6.61
CA THR A 618 2.08 -20.24 5.20
C THR A 618 0.60 -20.57 5.05
N LEU A 619 0.08 -21.49 5.86
CA LEU A 619 -1.34 -21.80 5.89
C LEU A 619 -2.13 -20.62 6.47
N GLU A 620 -1.64 -20.03 7.55
CA GLU A 620 -2.25 -18.85 8.16
C GLU A 620 -2.33 -17.66 7.18
N ASP A 621 -1.22 -17.32 6.51
CA ASP A 621 -1.15 -16.24 5.50
C ASP A 621 -2.10 -16.51 4.34
N PHE A 622 -2.20 -17.77 3.89
CA PHE A 622 -3.14 -18.17 2.85
C PHE A 622 -4.59 -17.98 3.31
N LEU A 623 -4.94 -18.45 4.51
CA LEU A 623 -6.28 -18.28 5.07
C LEU A 623 -6.63 -16.80 5.27
N ARG A 624 -5.70 -15.98 5.75
CA ARG A 624 -5.86 -14.51 5.92
C ARG A 624 -6.13 -13.77 4.61
N THR A 625 -5.94 -14.42 3.45
CA THR A 625 -6.27 -13.82 2.15
C THR A 625 -7.78 -13.60 2.02
N GLU A 626 -8.59 -14.52 2.51
CA GLU A 626 -10.06 -14.55 2.33
C GLU A 626 -10.85 -14.64 3.65
N TYR A 627 -10.20 -14.98 4.76
CA TYR A 627 -10.81 -15.20 6.07
C TYR A 627 -10.18 -14.33 7.15
N ASP A 628 -10.92 -14.04 8.21
CA ASP A 628 -10.33 -13.52 9.43
C ASP A 628 -9.76 -14.69 10.22
N VAL A 629 -8.51 -14.61 10.67
CA VAL A 629 -7.85 -15.73 11.35
C VAL A 629 -7.42 -15.27 12.74
N VAL A 630 -7.97 -15.94 13.75
CA VAL A 630 -7.65 -15.71 15.16
C VAL A 630 -6.85 -16.90 15.64
N GLN A 631 -5.66 -16.66 16.21
CA GLN A 631 -4.94 -17.74 16.89
C GLN A 631 -5.56 -17.99 18.26
N GLU A 632 -5.83 -19.26 18.56
CA GLU A 632 -6.48 -19.70 19.78
C GLU A 632 -5.58 -20.71 20.52
N ASP A 633 -5.41 -20.54 21.83
CA ASP A 633 -4.67 -21.48 22.69
C ASP A 633 -5.57 -22.43 23.47
N LEU A 634 -6.88 -22.18 23.49
CA LEU A 634 -7.92 -22.93 24.21
C LEU A 634 -7.67 -23.07 25.72
N ALA A 635 -6.77 -22.28 26.30
CA ALA A 635 -6.32 -22.44 27.70
C ALA A 635 -7.43 -22.07 28.70
N ASP A 636 -8.36 -21.22 28.29
CA ASP A 636 -9.54 -20.82 29.07
C ASP A 636 -10.71 -21.82 28.97
N GLY A 637 -10.55 -22.89 28.18
CA GLY A 637 -11.56 -23.93 27.96
C GLY A 637 -12.71 -23.47 27.06
N ARG A 638 -12.51 -22.44 26.24
CA ARG A 638 -13.51 -21.92 25.29
C ARG A 638 -12.88 -21.67 23.92
N VAL A 639 -13.72 -21.56 22.90
CA VAL A 639 -13.34 -21.08 21.57
C VAL A 639 -13.92 -19.67 21.43
N SER A 640 -13.23 -18.75 20.75
CA SER A 640 -13.76 -17.40 20.51
C SER A 640 -15.18 -17.43 19.94
N LYS A 641 -16.03 -16.56 20.49
CA LYS A 641 -17.47 -16.46 20.16
C LYS A 641 -17.71 -16.13 18.69
N ASN A 642 -16.77 -15.44 18.07
CA ASN A 642 -16.86 -15.01 16.67
C ASN A 642 -16.38 -16.10 15.70
N ALA A 643 -15.82 -17.22 16.18
CA ALA A 643 -15.32 -18.27 15.31
C ALA A 643 -16.45 -19.03 14.61
N ASP A 644 -16.35 -19.15 13.30
CA ASP A 644 -17.23 -19.97 12.46
C ASP A 644 -16.70 -21.39 12.30
N LEU A 645 -15.37 -21.52 12.35
CA LEU A 645 -14.65 -22.76 12.11
C LEU A 645 -13.47 -22.88 13.07
N LEU A 646 -13.29 -24.05 13.65
CA LEU A 646 -12.14 -24.40 14.49
C LEU A 646 -11.19 -25.31 13.72
N LEU A 647 -9.97 -24.83 13.46
CA LEU A 647 -8.92 -25.58 12.76
C LEU A 647 -7.84 -26.00 13.74
N LEU A 648 -7.77 -27.31 14.03
CA LEU A 648 -6.72 -27.92 14.85
C LEU A 648 -5.57 -28.40 13.93
N ALA A 649 -4.51 -27.63 13.83
CA ALA A 649 -3.36 -27.88 12.96
C ALA A 649 -2.18 -28.50 13.74
N ALA A 650 -2.01 -29.82 13.60
CA ALA A 650 -1.03 -30.66 14.29
C ALA A 650 -0.86 -30.33 15.80
N PRO A 651 -1.94 -30.42 16.60
CA PRO A 651 -1.85 -30.19 18.04
C PRO A 651 -0.90 -31.18 18.69
N THR A 652 -0.01 -30.68 19.56
CA THR A 652 1.03 -31.48 20.22
C THR A 652 0.63 -32.04 21.58
N SER A 653 -0.31 -31.38 22.28
CA SER A 653 -0.81 -31.80 23.58
C SER A 653 -2.03 -30.95 23.98
N LEU A 654 -3.24 -31.41 23.66
CA LEU A 654 -4.46 -30.82 24.20
C LEU A 654 -4.75 -31.43 25.56
N ASP A 655 -4.89 -30.58 26.58
CA ASP A 655 -5.34 -31.00 27.90
C ASP A 655 -6.87 -31.20 27.93
N GLU A 656 -7.37 -31.72 29.04
CA GLU A 656 -8.80 -32.02 29.20
C GLU A 656 -9.70 -30.76 29.03
N ARG A 657 -9.18 -29.58 29.39
CA ARG A 657 -9.91 -28.30 29.23
C ARG A 657 -9.97 -27.86 27.78
N ALA A 658 -8.86 -27.92 27.05
CA ALA A 658 -8.84 -27.62 25.63
C ALA A 658 -9.70 -28.62 24.84
N LEU A 659 -9.67 -29.91 25.22
CA LEU A 659 -10.52 -30.93 24.63
C LEU A 659 -12.02 -30.68 24.90
N PHE A 660 -12.36 -30.19 26.10
CA PHE A 660 -13.71 -29.72 26.42
C PHE A 660 -14.13 -28.56 25.52
N ALA A 661 -13.25 -27.59 25.27
CA ALA A 661 -13.53 -26.47 24.36
C ALA A 661 -13.86 -26.95 22.93
N VAL A 662 -13.06 -27.88 22.40
CA VAL A 662 -13.26 -28.50 21.07
C VAL A 662 -14.61 -29.24 21.01
N ASP A 663 -14.88 -30.06 22.02
CA ASP A 663 -16.12 -30.84 22.10
C ASP A 663 -17.35 -29.93 22.16
N GLN A 664 -17.34 -28.92 23.03
CA GLN A 664 -18.46 -27.99 23.16
C GLN A 664 -18.66 -27.13 21.91
N PHE A 665 -17.59 -26.73 21.22
CA PHE A 665 -17.71 -26.03 19.95
C PHE A 665 -18.41 -26.88 18.88
N LEU A 666 -18.07 -28.18 18.79
CA LEU A 666 -18.77 -29.11 17.91
C LEU A 666 -20.24 -29.30 18.32
N MET A 667 -20.53 -29.43 19.62
CA MET A 667 -21.90 -29.59 20.13
C MET A 667 -22.79 -28.38 19.83
N GLN A 668 -22.22 -27.18 19.72
CA GLN A 668 -22.95 -25.94 19.38
C GLN A 668 -23.22 -25.79 17.88
N GLY A 669 -22.88 -26.80 17.07
CA GLY A 669 -23.02 -26.78 15.61
C GLY A 669 -21.82 -26.16 14.88
N GLY A 670 -20.72 -25.89 15.59
CA GLY A 670 -19.48 -25.42 14.98
C GLY A 670 -18.80 -26.50 14.12
N THR A 671 -18.08 -26.08 13.08
CA THR A 671 -17.31 -27.01 12.24
C THR A 671 -15.89 -27.16 12.78
N VAL A 672 -15.48 -28.38 13.11
CA VAL A 672 -14.11 -28.70 13.54
C VAL A 672 -13.35 -29.39 12.41
N ILE A 673 -12.22 -28.82 12.00
CA ILE A 673 -11.27 -29.45 11.09
C ILE A 673 -10.03 -29.85 11.88
N THR A 674 -9.67 -31.13 11.82
CA THR A 674 -8.50 -31.66 12.51
C THR A 674 -7.45 -32.20 11.53
N ALA A 675 -6.28 -31.56 11.47
CA ALA A 675 -5.11 -32.06 10.77
C ALA A 675 -4.14 -32.65 11.80
N THR A 676 -4.31 -33.93 12.15
CA THR A 676 -3.53 -34.59 13.20
C THR A 676 -2.97 -35.94 12.73
N SER A 677 -1.88 -36.37 13.35
CA SER A 677 -1.22 -37.65 13.10
C SER A 677 -0.61 -38.17 14.41
N PRO A 678 -0.58 -39.50 14.63
CA PRO A 678 0.18 -40.10 15.73
C PRO A 678 1.70 -40.00 15.55
N TRP A 679 2.17 -39.41 14.43
CA TRP A 679 3.56 -39.25 14.08
C TRP A 679 3.88 -37.80 13.74
N THR A 680 5.06 -37.33 14.14
CA THR A 680 5.66 -36.08 13.67
C THR A 680 6.97 -36.37 12.94
N ALA A 681 7.20 -35.67 11.83
CA ALA A 681 8.42 -35.80 11.03
C ALA A 681 9.30 -34.56 11.23
N SER A 682 10.60 -34.76 11.37
CA SER A 682 11.59 -33.68 11.47
C SER A 682 12.76 -33.93 10.52
N LEU A 683 13.29 -32.85 9.94
CA LEU A 683 14.48 -32.88 9.09
C LEU A 683 15.64 -32.19 9.83
N SER A 684 16.63 -32.96 10.27
CA SER A 684 17.80 -32.46 11.00
C SER A 684 19.09 -32.95 10.36
N ARG A 685 20.00 -32.03 9.99
CA ARG A 685 21.32 -32.34 9.40
C ARG A 685 21.26 -33.38 8.27
N SER A 686 20.28 -33.22 7.37
CA SER A 686 20.01 -34.14 6.24
C SER A 686 19.54 -35.55 6.62
N ARG A 687 19.04 -35.74 7.85
CA ARG A 687 18.32 -36.93 8.31
C ARG A 687 16.85 -36.60 8.52
N LEU A 688 15.96 -37.46 8.02
CA LEU A 688 14.54 -37.43 8.36
C LEU A 688 14.32 -38.40 9.50
N ASP A 689 13.77 -37.89 10.58
CA ASP A 689 13.41 -38.66 11.75
C ASP A 689 11.90 -38.55 11.96
N ILE A 690 11.25 -39.66 12.31
CA ILE A 690 9.85 -39.71 12.73
C ILE A 690 9.78 -40.08 14.21
N ALA A 691 8.97 -39.34 14.96
CA ALA A 691 8.69 -39.59 16.37
C ALA A 691 7.18 -39.73 16.60
N ALA A 692 6.79 -40.56 17.58
CA ALA A 692 5.40 -40.68 18.00
C ALA A 692 4.96 -39.41 18.76
N VAL A 693 3.71 -38.99 18.56
CA VAL A 693 3.10 -37.83 19.22
C VAL A 693 1.72 -38.22 19.77
N GLU A 694 1.43 -37.80 20.99
CA GLU A 694 0.11 -37.90 21.60
C GLU A 694 -0.55 -36.52 21.62
N SER A 695 -1.44 -36.26 20.66
CA SER A 695 -2.10 -34.96 20.52
C SER A 695 -3.16 -34.67 21.59
N GLY A 696 -3.60 -35.69 22.35
CA GLY A 696 -4.76 -35.62 23.24
C GLY A 696 -6.11 -35.86 22.54
N LEU A 697 -6.15 -35.90 21.20
CA LEU A 697 -7.39 -36.09 20.43
C LEU A 697 -7.83 -37.55 20.28
N GLY A 698 -6.96 -38.52 20.59
CA GLY A 698 -7.19 -39.94 20.24
C GLY A 698 -8.48 -40.52 20.81
N GLU A 699 -8.73 -40.31 22.11
CA GLU A 699 -9.94 -40.82 22.78
C GLU A 699 -11.20 -40.11 22.28
N TRP A 700 -11.14 -38.79 22.09
CA TRP A 700 -12.24 -37.99 21.57
C TRP A 700 -12.61 -38.38 20.12
N LEU A 701 -11.62 -38.59 19.25
CA LEU A 701 -11.87 -39.08 17.89
C LEU A 701 -12.49 -40.47 17.90
N SER A 702 -12.01 -41.36 18.79
CA SER A 702 -12.53 -42.72 18.92
C SER A 702 -14.00 -42.74 19.39
N HIS A 703 -14.36 -41.86 20.35
CA HIS A 703 -15.75 -41.64 20.75
C HIS A 703 -16.64 -41.19 19.59
N ASN A 704 -16.08 -40.40 18.67
CA ASN A 704 -16.72 -39.96 17.45
C ASN A 704 -16.68 -41.01 16.31
N GLY A 705 -16.22 -42.24 16.57
CA GLY A 705 -16.18 -43.35 15.60
C GLY A 705 -15.02 -43.29 14.62
N ILE A 706 -14.01 -42.44 14.87
CA ILE A 706 -12.85 -42.22 14.02
C ILE A 706 -11.58 -42.66 14.75
N ASN A 707 -10.93 -43.70 14.24
CA ASN A 707 -9.70 -44.23 14.84
C ASN A 707 -8.51 -44.05 13.90
N ILE A 708 -7.49 -43.32 14.32
CA ILE A 708 -6.24 -43.19 13.55
C ILE A 708 -5.28 -44.28 14.01
N LYS A 709 -4.86 -45.18 13.11
CA LYS A 709 -3.94 -46.26 13.51
C LYS A 709 -2.52 -45.73 13.70
N GLN A 710 -1.78 -46.29 14.65
CA GLN A 710 -0.35 -46.04 14.84
C GLN A 710 0.52 -46.80 13.82
N SER A 711 0.31 -46.52 12.55
CA SER A 711 1.06 -47.06 11.42
C SER A 711 1.06 -46.03 10.30
N LEU A 712 2.07 -46.02 9.46
CA LEU A 712 2.15 -45.15 8.30
C LEU A 712 1.72 -45.90 7.03
N VAL A 713 1.05 -45.20 6.11
CA VAL A 713 0.66 -45.74 4.81
C VAL A 713 1.80 -45.52 3.81
N MET A 714 2.12 -46.56 3.05
CA MET A 714 3.04 -46.51 1.92
C MET A 714 2.27 -46.80 0.64
N ASP A 715 2.50 -46.02 -0.41
CA ASP A 715 1.76 -46.13 -1.68
C ASP A 715 2.71 -46.24 -2.90
N PRO A 716 2.49 -47.19 -3.83
CA PRO A 716 3.22 -47.21 -5.09
C PRO A 716 2.94 -45.97 -5.97
N ARG A 717 1.79 -45.30 -5.81
CA ARG A 717 1.50 -43.98 -6.38
C ARG A 717 1.95 -42.91 -5.37
N ASN A 718 3.10 -42.30 -5.63
CA ASN A 718 3.71 -41.35 -4.71
C ASN A 718 4.33 -40.15 -5.44
N ALA A 719 4.51 -39.05 -4.68
CA ALA A 719 5.27 -37.89 -5.10
C ALA A 719 6.76 -38.13 -4.87
N ALA A 720 7.59 -37.69 -5.82
CA ALA A 720 9.03 -37.90 -5.74
C ALA A 720 9.69 -36.98 -4.70
N PHE A 721 10.61 -37.54 -3.91
CA PHE A 721 11.36 -36.83 -2.89
C PHE A 721 12.70 -36.30 -3.43
N PRO A 722 13.00 -34.99 -3.33
CA PRO A 722 14.26 -34.42 -3.80
C PRO A 722 15.40 -34.73 -2.81
N ALA A 723 16.35 -35.57 -3.21
CA ALA A 723 17.51 -35.93 -2.39
C ALA A 723 18.84 -35.49 -3.05
N PRO A 724 19.76 -34.86 -2.30
CA PRO A 724 21.10 -34.57 -2.81
C PRO A 724 21.93 -35.85 -2.92
N VAL A 725 22.46 -36.12 -4.10
CA VAL A 725 23.32 -37.27 -4.37
C VAL A 725 24.70 -36.78 -4.78
N THR A 726 25.74 -37.28 -4.10
CA THR A 726 27.13 -36.96 -4.44
C THR A 726 27.68 -37.96 -5.45
N ARG A 727 28.06 -37.48 -6.63
CA ARG A 727 28.68 -38.26 -7.69
C ARG A 727 30.13 -37.86 -7.89
N ASN A 728 31.03 -38.84 -7.94
CA ASN A 728 32.45 -38.59 -8.21
C ASN A 728 32.72 -38.73 -9.71
N VAL A 729 33.03 -37.64 -10.41
CA VAL A 729 33.31 -37.63 -11.85
C VAL A 729 34.72 -37.09 -12.07
N GLY A 730 35.62 -37.94 -12.58
CA GLY A 730 37.00 -37.53 -12.88
C GLY A 730 37.82 -37.08 -11.65
N GLY A 731 37.49 -37.57 -10.45
CA GLY A 731 38.16 -37.20 -9.20
C GLY A 731 37.59 -35.93 -8.53
N MET A 732 36.55 -35.33 -9.09
CA MET A 732 35.79 -34.23 -8.49
C MET A 732 34.44 -34.74 -7.97
N GLN A 733 34.08 -34.39 -6.73
CA GLN A 733 32.77 -34.67 -6.15
C GLN A 733 31.78 -33.58 -6.59
N LEU A 734 30.74 -33.98 -7.32
CA LEU A 734 29.64 -33.13 -7.75
C LEU A 734 28.38 -33.54 -6.98
N GLN A 735 27.68 -32.58 -6.39
CA GLN A 735 26.41 -32.81 -5.71
C GLN A 735 25.27 -32.43 -6.66
N GLU A 736 24.39 -33.38 -6.99
CA GLU A 736 23.22 -33.16 -7.83
C GLU A 736 21.94 -33.53 -7.08
N MET A 737 20.85 -32.77 -7.30
CA MET A 737 19.53 -33.11 -6.74
C MET A 737 18.85 -34.15 -7.63
N ARG A 738 18.48 -35.30 -7.06
CA ARG A 738 17.70 -36.33 -7.74
C ARG A 738 16.33 -36.50 -7.11
N MET A 739 15.32 -36.67 -7.95
CA MET A 739 13.96 -37.00 -7.53
C MET A 739 13.87 -38.52 -7.36
N LEU A 740 13.58 -39.00 -6.15
CA LEU A 740 13.48 -40.42 -5.82
C LEU A 740 12.02 -40.80 -5.55
N ASP A 741 11.59 -41.97 -6.04
CA ASP A 741 10.28 -42.53 -5.66
C ASP A 741 10.22 -42.76 -4.15
N TYR A 742 9.21 -42.20 -3.50
CA TYR A 742 9.13 -42.11 -2.05
C TYR A 742 7.70 -42.41 -1.56
N PRO A 743 7.35 -43.69 -1.32
CA PRO A 743 6.00 -44.16 -1.01
C PRO A 743 5.32 -43.54 0.20
N TRP A 744 6.08 -42.90 1.09
CA TRP A 744 5.54 -42.18 2.24
C TRP A 744 4.84 -40.86 1.85
N PHE A 745 5.07 -40.36 0.64
CA PHE A 745 4.38 -39.20 0.07
C PHE A 745 3.29 -39.67 -0.88
N ILE A 746 2.15 -40.03 -0.31
CA ILE A 746 1.05 -40.66 -1.03
C ILE A 746 0.46 -39.65 -1.99
N ASP A 747 0.39 -40.00 -3.27
CA ASP A 747 -0.16 -39.16 -4.31
C ASP A 747 -1.60 -39.58 -4.65
N VAL A 748 -2.56 -38.90 -4.02
CA VAL A 748 -3.99 -39.16 -4.19
C VAL A 748 -4.50 -38.40 -5.41
N ARG A 749 -5.16 -39.10 -6.33
CA ARG A 749 -5.73 -38.58 -7.59
C ARG A 749 -7.17 -39.04 -7.74
N ASP A 750 -7.89 -38.56 -8.76
CA ASP A 750 -9.29 -38.86 -9.10
C ASP A 750 -9.94 -40.08 -8.42
N GLU A 751 -9.42 -41.30 -8.60
CA GLU A 751 -9.99 -42.55 -8.04
C GLU A 751 -10.03 -42.60 -6.48
N GLY A 752 -9.16 -41.83 -5.82
CA GLY A 752 -9.04 -41.74 -4.37
C GLY A 752 -9.54 -40.43 -3.78
N ILE A 753 -10.10 -39.52 -4.59
CA ILE A 753 -10.70 -38.26 -4.14
C ILE A 753 -12.23 -38.39 -4.27
N SER A 754 -12.95 -38.02 -3.21
CA SER A 754 -14.40 -38.17 -3.19
C SER A 754 -15.12 -37.03 -3.89
N ASP A 755 -15.73 -37.31 -5.04
CA ASP A 755 -16.61 -36.37 -5.77
C ASP A 755 -17.96 -36.13 -5.07
N ARG A 756 -18.27 -36.89 -4.02
CA ARG A 756 -19.51 -36.74 -3.25
C ARG A 756 -19.47 -35.54 -2.30
N SER A 757 -18.29 -34.98 -2.04
CA SER A 757 -18.12 -33.81 -1.18
C SER A 757 -17.63 -32.61 -2.00
N PRO A 758 -18.14 -31.39 -1.76
CA PRO A 758 -17.59 -30.16 -2.31
C PRO A 758 -16.09 -29.97 -1.98
N VAL A 759 -15.59 -30.59 -0.91
CA VAL A 759 -14.17 -30.53 -0.51
C VAL A 759 -13.27 -31.24 -1.52
N GLY A 760 -13.73 -32.34 -2.12
CA GLY A 760 -12.99 -33.08 -3.16
C GLY A 760 -13.25 -32.54 -4.57
N ALA A 761 -14.37 -31.86 -4.78
CA ALA A 761 -14.79 -31.38 -6.09
C ALA A 761 -13.81 -30.33 -6.66
N GLY A 762 -13.15 -30.67 -7.77
CA GLY A 762 -12.19 -29.79 -8.46
C GLY A 762 -10.74 -29.92 -7.99
N LEU A 763 -10.44 -30.88 -7.11
CA LEU A 763 -9.05 -31.26 -6.78
C LEU A 763 -8.59 -32.38 -7.71
N ASP A 764 -7.63 -32.07 -8.60
CA ASP A 764 -7.03 -33.09 -9.50
C ASP A 764 -6.06 -34.02 -8.74
N GLN A 765 -5.37 -33.49 -7.73
CA GLN A 765 -4.27 -34.18 -7.05
C GLN A 765 -4.03 -33.63 -5.64
N VAL A 766 -3.81 -34.51 -4.67
CA VAL A 766 -3.41 -34.17 -3.28
C VAL A 766 -2.28 -35.09 -2.82
N THR A 767 -1.17 -34.48 -2.39
CA THR A 767 -0.04 -35.23 -1.80
C THR A 767 -0.15 -35.26 -0.28
N MET A 768 -0.26 -36.47 0.29
CA MET A 768 -0.32 -36.69 1.75
C MET A 768 1.02 -37.27 2.23
N ALA A 769 1.79 -36.47 2.97
CA ALA A 769 3.09 -36.87 3.51
C ALA A 769 2.95 -37.58 4.87
N TRP A 770 3.58 -38.75 5.01
CA TRP A 770 3.62 -39.56 6.24
C TRP A 770 2.23 -39.75 6.87
N ALA A 771 1.25 -40.08 6.05
CA ALA A 771 -0.13 -40.25 6.50
C ALA A 771 -0.32 -41.56 7.27
N SER A 772 -1.18 -41.52 8.29
CA SER A 772 -1.65 -42.69 9.01
C SER A 772 -3.05 -43.09 8.52
N PRO A 773 -3.40 -44.39 8.46
CA PRO A 773 -4.70 -44.80 7.97
C PRO A 773 -5.78 -44.54 9.02
N ILE A 774 -6.92 -44.06 8.56
CA ILE A 774 -8.12 -43.83 9.36
C ILE A 774 -9.03 -45.05 9.24
N ARG A 775 -9.49 -45.55 10.38
CA ARG A 775 -10.54 -46.56 10.48
C ARG A 775 -11.81 -45.90 11.00
N ILE A 776 -12.89 -46.06 10.26
CA ILE A 776 -14.23 -45.67 10.68
C ILE A 776 -14.86 -46.90 11.32
N ASP A 777 -15.42 -46.76 12.52
CA ASP A 777 -16.21 -47.83 13.15
C ASP A 777 -17.68 -47.74 12.69
N ASP A 778 -18.34 -48.90 12.57
CA ASP A 778 -19.75 -48.97 12.20
C ASP A 778 -20.58 -48.20 13.25
N ALA A 779 -21.31 -47.18 12.78
CA ALA A 779 -21.76 -46.04 13.56
C ALA A 779 -22.48 -46.38 14.88
N THR A 780 -22.05 -45.70 15.96
CA THR A 780 -22.90 -45.38 17.11
C THR A 780 -23.83 -44.21 16.72
N GLY A 781 -24.91 -44.49 15.96
CA GLY A 781 -25.99 -43.51 15.67
C GLY A 781 -26.25 -43.17 14.19
N GLU A 782 -27.20 -42.25 13.93
CA GLU A 782 -27.56 -41.71 12.60
C GLU A 782 -26.53 -40.66 12.12
N ARG A 783 -25.29 -41.06 11.84
CA ARG A 783 -24.22 -40.18 11.30
C ARG A 783 -23.86 -40.58 9.87
N ASP A 784 -23.75 -39.61 8.95
CA ASP A 784 -23.25 -39.83 7.60
C ASP A 784 -21.74 -39.56 7.58
N THR A 785 -20.96 -40.65 7.47
CA THR A 785 -19.49 -40.59 7.39
C THR A 785 -19.03 -40.90 5.97
N LEU A 786 -18.29 -39.97 5.39
CA LEU A 786 -17.75 -40.05 4.04
C LEU A 786 -16.22 -40.06 4.08
N THR A 787 -15.61 -41.04 3.41
CA THR A 787 -14.18 -40.99 3.11
C THR A 787 -13.93 -39.93 2.04
N LEU A 788 -13.10 -38.93 2.35
CA LEU A 788 -12.75 -37.82 1.46
C LEU A 788 -11.54 -38.15 0.58
N LEU A 789 -10.50 -38.74 1.19
CA LEU A 789 -9.28 -39.15 0.52
C LEU A 789 -8.98 -40.60 0.86
N SER A 790 -8.61 -41.41 -0.13
CA SER A 790 -8.14 -42.77 0.05
C SER A 790 -6.89 -43.06 -0.77
N SER A 791 -5.98 -43.84 -0.20
CA SER A 791 -4.80 -44.35 -0.89
C SER A 791 -5.16 -45.31 -2.02
N SER A 792 -4.20 -45.64 -2.88
CA SER A 792 -4.41 -46.57 -4.00
C SER A 792 -4.70 -48.00 -3.53
N ALA A 793 -5.23 -48.86 -4.41
CA ALA A 793 -5.47 -50.27 -4.06
C ALA A 793 -4.17 -51.07 -3.79
N GLY A 794 -3.01 -50.54 -4.19
CA GLY A 794 -1.71 -51.17 -4.00
C GLY A 794 -0.96 -50.70 -2.74
N SER A 795 -1.56 -49.85 -1.90
CA SER A 795 -0.92 -49.36 -0.68
C SER A 795 -0.78 -50.46 0.36
N TRP A 796 0.17 -50.30 1.28
CA TRP A 796 0.36 -51.19 2.43
C TRP A 796 0.74 -50.37 3.68
N LEU A 797 0.70 -51.00 4.85
CA LEU A 797 1.01 -50.36 6.12
C LEU A 797 2.42 -50.70 6.58
N SER A 798 3.10 -49.74 7.18
CA SER A 798 4.40 -49.94 7.82
C SER A 798 4.46 -49.27 9.18
N THR A 799 5.10 -49.95 10.12
CA THR A 799 5.41 -49.44 11.47
C THR A 799 6.86 -48.98 11.61
N SER A 800 7.63 -49.02 10.51
CA SER A 800 9.02 -48.56 10.49
C SER A 800 9.09 -47.05 10.68
N THR A 801 9.93 -46.61 11.63
CA THR A 801 10.29 -45.19 11.78
C THR A 801 11.49 -44.81 10.91
N ASP A 802 12.15 -45.78 10.26
CA ASP A 802 13.18 -45.51 9.25
C ASP A 802 12.51 -45.12 7.93
N VAL A 803 12.37 -43.82 7.74
CA VAL A 803 11.82 -43.21 6.54
C VAL A 803 12.89 -42.62 5.63
N MET A 804 14.17 -42.96 5.81
CA MET A 804 15.21 -42.41 4.96
C MET A 804 15.08 -42.93 3.51
N PRO A 805 15.20 -42.07 2.49
CA PRO A 805 15.27 -42.52 1.10
C PRO A 805 16.47 -43.45 0.90
N ARG A 806 16.24 -44.62 0.29
CA ARG A 806 17.28 -45.62 0.06
C ARG A 806 18.02 -45.36 -1.27
N LEU A 807 19.32 -45.11 -1.19
CA LEU A 807 20.20 -44.79 -2.33
C LEU A 807 21.17 -45.93 -2.64
N SER A 808 21.31 -46.32 -3.91
CA SER A 808 22.32 -47.28 -4.39
C SER A 808 23.74 -46.74 -4.36
N GLU A 809 24.73 -47.65 -4.36
CA GLU A 809 26.16 -47.32 -4.40
C GLU A 809 26.55 -46.46 -5.62
N ASP A 810 25.79 -46.55 -6.72
CA ASP A 810 25.99 -45.74 -7.95
C ASP A 810 25.16 -44.43 -7.95
N GLY A 811 24.47 -44.10 -6.85
CA GLY A 811 23.61 -42.93 -6.71
C GLY A 811 22.25 -43.03 -7.42
N GLY A 812 21.91 -44.19 -8.02
CA GLY A 812 20.55 -44.52 -8.44
C GLY A 812 19.64 -44.89 -7.27
N ALA A 813 18.32 -44.88 -7.44
CA ALA A 813 17.41 -45.40 -6.41
C ALA A 813 17.69 -46.90 -6.15
N LEU A 814 17.91 -47.31 -4.91
CA LEU A 814 18.02 -48.73 -4.55
C LEU A 814 16.61 -49.31 -4.49
N SER A 815 16.31 -50.22 -5.42
CA SER A 815 15.17 -51.17 -5.44
C SER A 815 13.80 -50.62 -5.03
N THR A 816 12.88 -50.58 -5.99
CA THR A 816 11.42 -50.60 -5.81
C THR A 816 10.99 -51.08 -4.42
N TRP A 817 10.48 -50.18 -3.61
CA TRP A 817 9.87 -50.50 -2.32
C TRP A 817 8.92 -51.69 -2.51
N GLN A 818 9.18 -52.79 -1.80
CA GLN A 818 8.33 -53.98 -1.87
C GLN A 818 7.28 -53.89 -0.76
N ALA A 819 6.03 -54.18 -1.11
CA ALA A 819 4.95 -54.18 -0.14
C ALA A 819 5.21 -55.21 0.96
N GLU A 820 5.25 -54.75 2.20
CA GLU A 820 5.37 -55.60 3.38
C GLU A 820 3.95 -55.86 3.91
N GLY A 821 3.38 -57.03 3.63
CA GLY A 821 2.07 -57.45 4.15
C GLY A 821 0.91 -57.37 3.15
N GLU A 822 -0.32 -57.27 3.67
CA GLU A 822 -1.54 -57.15 2.86
C GLU A 822 -1.62 -55.78 2.20
N THR A 823 -1.98 -55.77 0.92
CA THR A 823 -2.21 -54.54 0.15
C THR A 823 -3.69 -54.22 0.09
N GLY A 824 -4.01 -52.93 0.14
CA GLY A 824 -5.38 -52.44 0.05
C GLY A 824 -5.44 -50.92 0.10
N ASN A 825 -6.60 -50.37 -0.25
CA ASN A 825 -6.84 -48.94 -0.06
C ASN A 825 -7.05 -48.61 1.43
N HIS A 826 -6.59 -47.44 1.83
CA HIS A 826 -6.71 -46.94 3.20
C HIS A 826 -7.29 -45.53 3.19
N ALA A 827 -8.25 -45.24 4.06
CA ALA A 827 -8.77 -43.89 4.22
C ALA A 827 -7.69 -42.98 4.84
N LEU A 828 -7.49 -41.82 4.24
CA LEU A 828 -6.50 -40.81 4.65
C LEU A 828 -7.16 -39.53 5.17
N ALA A 829 -8.38 -39.24 4.72
CA ALA A 829 -9.21 -38.16 5.23
C ALA A 829 -10.68 -38.58 5.23
N VAL A 830 -11.42 -38.14 6.25
CA VAL A 830 -12.84 -38.48 6.44
C VAL A 830 -13.61 -37.22 6.87
N SER A 831 -14.88 -37.14 6.50
CA SER A 831 -15.84 -36.18 7.05
C SER A 831 -16.99 -36.93 7.69
N SER A 832 -17.42 -36.51 8.88
CA SER A 832 -18.60 -37.05 9.57
C SER A 832 -19.58 -35.91 9.78
N THR A 833 -20.84 -36.13 9.45
CA THR A 833 -21.93 -35.14 9.58
C THR A 833 -23.16 -35.79 10.19
N GLY A 834 -23.85 -35.06 11.07
CA GLY A 834 -25.04 -35.56 11.77
C GLY A 834 -25.06 -35.12 13.23
N SER A 835 -25.83 -35.83 14.06
CA SER A 835 -25.89 -35.58 15.50
C SER A 835 -24.69 -36.20 16.21
N PHE A 836 -24.02 -35.43 17.04
CA PHE A 836 -22.92 -35.88 17.89
C PHE A 836 -23.37 -35.91 19.36
N ASP A 837 -22.90 -36.89 20.12
CA ASP A 837 -23.04 -36.93 21.57
C ASP A 837 -21.74 -36.40 22.21
N SER A 838 -21.85 -35.51 23.19
CA SER A 838 -20.68 -34.92 23.88
C SER A 838 -19.81 -36.01 24.51
N PHE A 839 -18.49 -35.89 24.35
CA PHE A 839 -17.50 -36.79 24.96
C PHE A 839 -17.52 -36.71 26.50
N PHE A 840 -17.99 -35.59 27.05
CA PHE A 840 -18.05 -35.29 28.48
C PHE A 840 -19.46 -35.50 29.09
N ALA A 841 -20.38 -36.12 28.34
CA ALA A 841 -21.79 -36.27 28.72
C ALA A 841 -22.06 -37.32 29.81
#